data_AF-A0A7Y6K818-F1
#
_entry.id   AF-A0A7Y6K818-F1
#
_cell.length_a   1.000
_cell.length_b   1.000
_cell.length_c   1.000
_cell.angle_alpha   90.00
_cell.angle_beta   90.00
_cell.angle_gamma   90.00
#
_symmetry.space_group_name_H-M   'P 1'
#
loop_
_entity.id
_entity.type
_entity.pdbx_description
1 polymer ?
#
loop_
_entity_poly.entity_id
_entity_poly.type
_entity_poly.pdbx_seq_one_letter_code
_entity_poly.pdbx_strand_id
1 'polypeptide(L)'
;MGTLGEFGDVEDVEFREVSASSGRPKAAPRSLEARSKANRRRAKREQADGRRIGLQHLAFFRGYLEGLDLSGMAEQYLEFGRDARKAASTRDWLVTAFVAAARKRQDFATARLLAIRPSALRADVAPAAAAAVPALPSLEEFAANHDPDGFYTEKELLDLFTVHHAGQQSGKSAEHVATLRRQQRNARLRVRQLAALDALARLVVEDPKPDHHVLGWFDAAVALRLADVGLTTIGRLVDAINAAGYRWYRNVPRLGEVGARRIVTWLENYRDVDGLRIGSSSLVPPSERGPGASRLERSPATGIVPLEYFLIPRELDGANGANRNLVKNNSGASNDLEAIRFWLADYENPNTHDKYRAEAERLLLWAIFAKGKPLSSLDIDDARQYINQFLVDPQPVSQWVMNRAVPRGEPGWRPFRGPLSVKSRQDALAALKKFFGDLVNAQYLDHNAFAKVKVFLGTELDEVGNVRRVAAKPRIQAERSLTKEAWTFAMKVLDSLPDSDSATRMRFVLTFAYCTGLRRAELCGAFTDDVIVRYAGAELGSIHLLRVVGKGAKERFIPLVPAVLQALGDYLETRGFPRDPLACPVGTALIPALPDKQDIGRVRREAGQRGEDCRVALAALARQAGPIHQDLLYRAVKRFFAAATAAALREDSPHARAFSAVSPHWLRHTFVSHAIANGMSLESARNFAGHDSLDTTSIYATAEIARQYREAEEFLSRVNE
;
A
#
# COMPACT_ATOMS: atom_id res chain seq x y z
N MET A 1 -22.13 47.40 -35.17
CA MET A 1 -20.98 47.78 -36.03
C MET A 1 -20.12 46.53 -36.16
N GLY A 2 -19.94 45.87 -37.31
CA GLY A 2 -20.27 46.24 -38.70
C GLY A 2 -19.35 47.35 -39.23
N THR A 3 -18.74 47.27 -40.42
CA THR A 3 -18.79 46.32 -41.58
C THR A 3 -17.42 46.32 -42.30
N LEU A 4 -17.08 45.54 -43.34
CA LEU A 4 -17.80 44.51 -44.15
C LEU A 4 -17.31 43.09 -43.75
N GLY A 5 -16.95 42.06 -44.55
CA GLY A 5 -16.83 41.81 -46.01
C GLY A 5 -15.47 42.20 -46.65
N GLU A 6 -15.03 41.65 -47.80
CA GLU A 6 -15.56 40.53 -48.64
C GLU A 6 -14.51 40.11 -49.70
N PHE A 7 -14.49 38.84 -50.17
CA PHE A 7 -14.02 38.39 -51.51
C PHE A 7 -14.33 36.89 -51.72
N GLY A 8 -14.70 36.50 -52.95
CA GLY A 8 -15.04 35.12 -53.36
C GLY A 8 -13.87 34.28 -53.91
N ASP A 9 -14.08 33.27 -54.75
CA ASP A 9 -15.33 32.91 -55.47
C ASP A 9 -15.28 31.46 -56.08
N VAL A 10 -16.39 31.01 -56.72
CA VAL A 10 -16.47 29.92 -57.74
C VAL A 10 -16.24 28.44 -57.27
N GLU A 11 -17.03 27.40 -57.62
CA GLU A 11 -18.33 27.28 -58.34
C GLU A 11 -19.12 25.98 -57.99
N ASP A 12 -20.31 25.84 -58.59
CA ASP A 12 -21.45 24.92 -58.36
C ASP A 12 -21.34 23.43 -58.78
N VAL A 13 -22.38 22.62 -58.45
CA VAL A 13 -23.28 21.93 -59.41
C VAL A 13 -24.52 21.26 -58.74
N GLU A 14 -25.70 21.83 -59.03
CA GLU A 14 -27.07 21.26 -59.23
C GLU A 14 -27.83 20.32 -58.22
N PHE A 15 -29.16 20.23 -58.43
CA PHE A 15 -30.13 19.32 -57.77
C PHE A 15 -30.76 18.35 -58.82
N ARG A 16 -32.00 17.80 -58.84
CA ARG A 16 -33.29 17.75 -58.06
C ARG A 16 -34.04 16.47 -58.60
N GLU A 17 -35.15 15.91 -58.09
CA GLU A 17 -36.02 16.16 -56.93
C GLU A 17 -36.57 14.83 -56.33
N VAL A 18 -37.86 14.49 -56.47
CA VAL A 18 -38.54 13.36 -55.77
C VAL A 18 -39.67 12.73 -56.60
N SER A 19 -39.91 11.42 -56.45
CA SER A 19 -41.19 10.72 -56.76
C SER A 19 -41.33 9.42 -55.97
N ALA A 20 -42.56 8.87 -55.83
CA ALA A 20 -42.89 7.92 -54.75
C ALA A 20 -43.75 6.70 -55.15
N SER A 21 -43.53 5.57 -54.47
CA SER A 21 -44.46 4.43 -54.30
C SER A 21 -43.96 3.56 -53.11
N SER A 22 -44.69 2.65 -52.46
CA SER A 22 -46.13 2.31 -52.43
C SER A 22 -46.43 1.59 -51.10
N GLY A 23 -47.69 1.55 -50.66
CA GLY A 23 -48.04 1.14 -49.28
C GLY A 23 -48.46 -0.32 -49.09
N ARG A 24 -47.99 -0.96 -48.01
CA ARG A 24 -48.63 -2.12 -47.36
C ARG A 24 -49.14 -1.72 -45.96
N PRO A 25 -50.23 -2.33 -45.45
CA PRO A 25 -50.84 -1.91 -44.19
C PRO A 25 -49.91 -2.15 -42.99
N LYS A 26 -49.80 -1.14 -42.12
CA LYS A 26 -49.02 -1.25 -40.87
C LYS A 26 -49.71 -2.22 -39.90
N ALA A 27 -49.01 -3.27 -39.50
CA ALA A 27 -49.40 -4.06 -38.34
C ALA A 27 -49.48 -3.16 -37.08
N ALA A 28 -50.47 -3.40 -36.22
CA ALA A 28 -50.77 -2.54 -35.07
C ALA A 28 -49.54 -2.28 -34.18
N PRO A 29 -49.38 -1.06 -33.63
CA PRO A 29 -48.21 -0.70 -32.84
C PRO A 29 -48.15 -1.53 -31.55
N ARG A 30 -47.21 -2.50 -31.51
CA ARG A 30 -46.86 -3.22 -30.27
C ARG A 30 -46.57 -2.21 -29.15
N SER A 31 -47.24 -2.38 -28.02
CA SER A 31 -47.24 -1.43 -26.90
C SER A 31 -45.83 -1.04 -26.44
N LEU A 32 -45.72 0.13 -25.79
CA LEU A 32 -44.46 0.61 -25.20
C LEU A 32 -43.85 -0.42 -24.24
N GLU A 33 -44.69 -1.14 -23.48
CA GLU A 33 -44.30 -2.32 -22.70
C GLU A 33 -43.66 -3.44 -23.54
N ALA A 34 -44.28 -3.82 -24.65
CA ALA A 34 -43.79 -4.90 -25.52
C ALA A 34 -42.47 -4.51 -26.20
N ARG A 35 -42.33 -3.25 -26.63
CA ARG A 35 -41.07 -2.68 -27.12
C ARG A 35 -40.01 -2.61 -26.02
N SER A 36 -40.37 -2.21 -24.80
CA SER A 36 -39.48 -2.21 -23.62
C SER A 36 -38.99 -3.61 -23.25
N LYS A 37 -39.89 -4.60 -23.21
CA LYS A 37 -39.57 -6.02 -22.97
C LYS A 37 -38.71 -6.60 -24.10
N ALA A 38 -38.93 -6.21 -25.36
CA ALA A 38 -38.09 -6.59 -26.49
C ALA A 38 -36.68 -5.97 -26.41
N ASN A 39 -36.57 -4.67 -26.16
CA ASN A 39 -35.27 -3.99 -26.02
C ASN A 39 -34.49 -4.48 -24.80
N ARG A 40 -35.14 -4.73 -23.65
CA ARG A 40 -34.50 -5.38 -22.49
C ARG A 40 -34.01 -6.79 -22.80
N ARG A 41 -34.74 -7.57 -23.61
CA ARG A 41 -34.29 -8.90 -24.08
C ARG A 41 -33.14 -8.80 -25.09
N ARG A 42 -33.16 -7.80 -25.99
CA ARG A 42 -32.08 -7.53 -26.95
C ARG A 42 -30.79 -7.09 -26.23
N ALA A 43 -30.86 -6.08 -25.36
CA ALA A 43 -29.73 -5.62 -24.58
C ALA A 43 -29.16 -6.72 -23.66
N LYS A 44 -29.99 -7.58 -23.04
CA LYS A 44 -29.52 -8.76 -22.30
C LYS A 44 -28.86 -9.83 -23.18
N ARG A 45 -29.11 -9.84 -24.50
CA ARG A 45 -28.51 -10.77 -25.46
C ARG A 45 -27.17 -10.23 -25.97
N GLU A 46 -27.12 -8.94 -26.31
CA GLU A 46 -25.90 -8.21 -26.64
C GLU A 46 -24.91 -8.19 -25.44
N GLN A 47 -25.43 -8.08 -24.21
CA GLN A 47 -24.64 -8.25 -22.97
C GLN A 47 -24.24 -9.71 -22.67
N ALA A 48 -24.78 -10.70 -23.39
CA ALA A 48 -24.43 -12.11 -23.23
C ALA A 48 -23.41 -12.58 -24.29
N ASP A 49 -23.48 -12.07 -25.53
CA ASP A 49 -22.52 -12.39 -26.62
C ASP A 49 -21.07 -11.95 -26.28
N GLY A 50 -20.89 -11.02 -25.34
CA GLY A 50 -19.58 -10.57 -24.87
C GLY A 50 -18.98 -11.30 -23.66
N ARG A 51 -19.68 -12.27 -23.05
CA ARG A 51 -19.19 -12.99 -21.84
C ARG A 51 -18.50 -14.31 -22.19
N ARG A 52 -17.31 -14.53 -21.61
CA ARG A 52 -16.50 -15.76 -21.75
C ARG A 52 -16.72 -16.69 -20.56
N ILE A 53 -16.58 -18.00 -20.77
CA ILE A 53 -16.64 -19.00 -19.70
C ILE A 53 -15.20 -19.40 -19.35
N GLY A 54 -14.87 -19.42 -18.06
CA GLY A 54 -13.56 -19.83 -17.53
C GLY A 54 -13.71 -20.98 -16.54
N LEU A 55 -12.58 -21.50 -16.05
CA LEU A 55 -12.53 -22.63 -15.10
C LEU A 55 -13.35 -22.35 -13.83
N GLN A 56 -13.40 -21.11 -13.34
CA GLN A 56 -14.22 -20.74 -12.18
C GLN A 56 -15.73 -20.82 -12.45
N HIS A 57 -16.15 -20.51 -13.69
CA HIS A 57 -17.55 -20.65 -14.13
C HIS A 57 -17.92 -22.13 -14.30
N LEU A 58 -16.98 -22.95 -14.79
CA LEU A 58 -17.13 -24.40 -14.89
C LEU A 58 -17.29 -25.05 -13.50
N ALA A 59 -16.40 -24.74 -12.55
CA ALA A 59 -16.43 -25.27 -11.19
C ALA A 59 -17.73 -24.90 -10.45
N PHE A 60 -18.14 -23.64 -10.53
CA PHE A 60 -19.43 -23.17 -10.00
C PHE A 60 -20.62 -23.93 -10.60
N PHE A 61 -20.64 -24.15 -11.92
CA PHE A 61 -21.74 -24.85 -12.59
C PHE A 61 -21.74 -26.36 -12.31
N ARG A 62 -20.57 -26.97 -12.16
CA ARG A 62 -20.41 -28.36 -11.73
C ARG A 62 -20.98 -28.58 -10.33
N GLY A 63 -20.59 -27.75 -9.36
CA GLY A 63 -21.14 -27.83 -7.99
C GLY A 63 -22.66 -27.63 -7.94
N TYR A 64 -23.22 -26.80 -8.82
CA TYR A 64 -24.66 -26.70 -9.01
C TYR A 64 -25.28 -28.03 -9.52
N LEU A 65 -24.71 -28.67 -10.54
CA LEU A 65 -25.20 -29.97 -11.07
C LEU A 65 -25.09 -31.10 -10.04
N GLU A 66 -24.03 -31.12 -9.25
CA GLU A 66 -23.82 -32.03 -8.12
C GLU A 66 -24.84 -31.77 -6.97
N GLY A 67 -25.46 -30.59 -6.95
CA GLY A 67 -26.59 -30.25 -6.07
C GLY A 67 -26.20 -29.51 -4.78
N LEU A 68 -25.02 -28.90 -4.76
CA LEU A 68 -24.48 -28.09 -3.66
C LEU A 68 -25.18 -26.73 -3.53
N ASP A 69 -24.94 -26.00 -2.44
CA ASP A 69 -25.50 -24.64 -2.27
C ASP A 69 -24.87 -23.62 -3.23
N LEU A 70 -25.73 -22.94 -3.98
CA LEU A 70 -25.35 -21.88 -4.93
C LEU A 70 -24.67 -20.68 -4.26
N SER A 71 -25.02 -20.34 -3.01
CA SER A 71 -24.41 -19.19 -2.33
C SER A 71 -23.00 -19.49 -1.85
N GLY A 72 -22.77 -20.69 -1.30
CA GLY A 72 -21.44 -21.20 -0.94
C GLY A 72 -20.53 -21.36 -2.17
N MET A 73 -21.03 -21.98 -3.25
CA MET A 73 -20.27 -22.10 -4.51
C MET A 73 -19.93 -20.72 -5.11
N ALA A 74 -20.84 -19.74 -5.02
CA ALA A 74 -20.56 -18.37 -5.46
C ALA A 74 -19.57 -17.63 -4.55
N GLU A 75 -19.43 -18.01 -3.27
CA GLU A 75 -18.36 -17.49 -2.39
C GLU A 75 -16.99 -18.02 -2.73
N GLN A 76 -16.90 -19.30 -3.08
CA GLN A 76 -15.65 -19.99 -3.37
C GLN A 76 -15.10 -19.65 -4.76
N TYR A 77 -15.98 -19.53 -5.78
CA TYR A 77 -15.55 -19.44 -7.18
C TYR A 77 -15.85 -18.11 -7.88
N LEU A 78 -16.71 -17.23 -7.34
CA LEU A 78 -17.16 -16.00 -8.02
C LEU A 78 -16.84 -14.73 -7.23
N GLU A 79 -16.51 -13.65 -7.94
CA GLU A 79 -15.96 -12.41 -7.36
C GLU A 79 -16.97 -11.64 -6.48
N PHE A 80 -18.27 -11.81 -6.72
CA PHE A 80 -19.32 -11.17 -5.93
C PHE A 80 -19.68 -11.90 -4.63
N GLY A 81 -19.39 -13.20 -4.50
CA GLY A 81 -19.62 -13.97 -3.26
C GLY A 81 -21.04 -14.52 -3.08
N ARG A 82 -21.48 -14.68 -1.81
CA ARG A 82 -22.80 -15.21 -1.40
C ARG A 82 -24.04 -14.41 -1.86
N ASP A 83 -23.94 -13.54 -2.87
CA ASP A 83 -25.10 -12.85 -3.45
C ASP A 83 -25.95 -13.86 -4.24
N ALA A 84 -26.94 -14.43 -3.56
CA ALA A 84 -27.86 -15.43 -4.11
C ALA A 84 -28.58 -14.96 -5.40
N ARG A 85 -28.81 -13.65 -5.58
CA ARG A 85 -29.45 -13.10 -6.79
C ARG A 85 -28.49 -13.18 -7.98
N LYS A 86 -27.22 -12.83 -7.77
CA LYS A 86 -26.18 -12.97 -8.79
C LYS A 86 -25.82 -14.43 -9.05
N ALA A 87 -25.69 -15.26 -8.01
CA ALA A 87 -25.45 -16.70 -8.17
C ALA A 87 -26.54 -17.37 -9.02
N ALA A 88 -27.82 -17.06 -8.76
CA ALA A 88 -28.93 -17.52 -9.60
C ALA A 88 -28.84 -17.00 -11.04
N SER A 89 -28.49 -15.73 -11.25
CA SER A 89 -28.34 -15.15 -12.59
C SER A 89 -27.14 -15.72 -13.37
N THR A 90 -26.03 -16.05 -12.70
CA THR A 90 -24.86 -16.70 -13.31
C THR A 90 -25.19 -18.14 -13.68
N ARG A 91 -25.88 -18.90 -12.81
CA ARG A 91 -26.44 -20.21 -13.13
C ARG A 91 -27.32 -20.16 -14.38
N ASP A 92 -28.28 -19.24 -14.45
CA ASP A 92 -29.22 -19.17 -15.56
C ASP A 92 -28.54 -18.77 -16.89
N TRP A 93 -27.51 -17.93 -16.84
CA TRP A 93 -26.64 -17.65 -17.98
C TRP A 93 -25.85 -18.90 -18.42
N LEU A 94 -25.22 -19.63 -17.51
CA LEU A 94 -24.42 -20.81 -17.82
C LEU A 94 -25.27 -21.97 -18.37
N VAL A 95 -26.47 -22.23 -17.80
CA VAL A 95 -27.44 -23.16 -18.40
C VAL A 95 -27.76 -22.73 -19.84
N THR A 96 -28.03 -21.44 -20.07
CA THR A 96 -28.35 -20.93 -21.41
C THR A 96 -27.17 -21.12 -22.38
N ALA A 97 -25.95 -20.86 -21.94
CA ALA A 97 -24.75 -20.98 -22.76
C ALA A 97 -24.40 -22.44 -23.11
N PHE A 98 -24.39 -23.35 -22.14
CA PHE A 98 -24.11 -24.78 -22.42
C PHE A 98 -25.23 -25.44 -23.24
N VAL A 99 -26.51 -25.08 -23.01
CA VAL A 99 -27.63 -25.54 -23.85
C VAL A 99 -27.53 -24.98 -25.28
N ALA A 100 -27.04 -23.74 -25.46
CA ALA A 100 -26.79 -23.18 -26.79
C ALA A 100 -25.60 -23.88 -27.49
N ALA A 101 -24.53 -24.20 -26.78
CA ALA A 101 -23.37 -24.93 -27.31
C ALA A 101 -23.75 -26.35 -27.75
N ALA A 102 -24.54 -27.07 -26.96
CA ALA A 102 -25.08 -28.37 -27.32
C ALA A 102 -25.94 -28.30 -28.60
N ARG A 103 -26.84 -27.31 -28.69
CA ARG A 103 -27.65 -27.06 -29.91
C ARG A 103 -26.81 -26.69 -31.13
N LYS A 104 -25.71 -25.95 -30.96
CA LYS A 104 -24.76 -25.62 -32.05
C LYS A 104 -24.08 -26.88 -32.61
N ARG A 105 -23.91 -27.92 -31.80
CA ARG A 105 -23.47 -29.28 -32.20
C ARG A 105 -24.61 -30.19 -32.67
N GLN A 106 -25.85 -29.68 -32.80
CA GLN A 106 -27.08 -30.45 -33.06
C GLN A 106 -27.40 -31.52 -31.98
N ASP A 107 -26.73 -31.50 -30.82
CA ASP A 107 -27.01 -32.42 -29.72
C ASP A 107 -28.20 -31.92 -28.89
N PHE A 108 -29.40 -32.19 -29.41
CA PHE A 108 -30.66 -31.88 -28.74
C PHE A 108 -30.91 -32.76 -27.50
N ALA A 109 -30.21 -33.88 -27.33
CA ALA A 109 -30.34 -34.75 -26.16
C ALA A 109 -29.62 -34.14 -24.96
N THR A 110 -28.35 -33.77 -25.11
CA THR A 110 -27.57 -33.03 -24.11
C THR A 110 -28.20 -31.66 -23.82
N ALA A 111 -28.70 -30.96 -24.84
CA ALA A 111 -29.39 -29.68 -24.66
C ALA A 111 -30.70 -29.78 -23.84
N ARG A 112 -31.35 -30.96 -23.81
CA ARG A 112 -32.48 -31.25 -22.91
C ARG A 112 -31.97 -31.65 -21.52
N LEU A 113 -30.97 -32.52 -21.46
CA LEU A 113 -30.39 -33.05 -20.22
C LEU A 113 -29.84 -31.95 -19.30
N LEU A 114 -29.08 -30.99 -19.84
CA LEU A 114 -28.51 -29.86 -19.07
C LEU A 114 -29.54 -28.80 -18.66
N ALA A 115 -30.76 -28.84 -19.22
CA ALA A 115 -31.86 -27.97 -18.81
C ALA A 115 -32.64 -28.52 -17.58
N ILE A 116 -32.43 -29.78 -17.21
CA ILE A 116 -33.07 -30.40 -16.04
C ILE A 116 -32.42 -29.85 -14.76
N ARG A 117 -33.23 -29.21 -13.90
CA ARG A 117 -32.76 -28.70 -12.61
C ARG A 117 -32.35 -29.86 -11.68
N PRO A 118 -31.18 -29.80 -11.02
CA PRO A 118 -30.72 -30.81 -10.06
C PRO A 118 -31.71 -31.07 -8.92
N SER A 119 -32.53 -30.09 -8.53
CA SER A 119 -33.61 -30.28 -7.56
C SER A 119 -34.69 -31.27 -8.00
N ALA A 120 -34.93 -31.43 -9.32
CA ALA A 120 -35.83 -32.45 -9.87
C ALA A 120 -35.14 -33.82 -10.06
N LEU A 121 -33.81 -33.88 -9.87
CA LEU A 121 -33.00 -35.10 -9.88
C LEU A 121 -32.56 -35.54 -8.48
N ARG A 122 -32.88 -34.79 -7.43
CA ARG A 122 -32.75 -35.26 -6.04
C ARG A 122 -33.66 -36.48 -5.83
N ALA A 123 -33.25 -37.37 -4.94
CA ALA A 123 -34.16 -38.34 -4.37
C ALA A 123 -35.03 -37.60 -3.34
N ASP A 124 -36.34 -37.61 -3.54
CA ASP A 124 -37.27 -37.07 -2.54
C ASP A 124 -37.38 -38.05 -1.36
N VAL A 125 -36.36 -38.06 -0.50
CA VAL A 125 -36.49 -38.58 0.86
C VAL A 125 -37.33 -37.55 1.62
N ALA A 126 -38.65 -37.64 1.45
CA ALA A 126 -39.58 -36.96 2.32
C ALA A 126 -39.31 -37.44 3.76
N PRO A 127 -39.20 -36.55 4.76
CA PRO A 127 -39.07 -36.94 6.16
C PRO A 127 -40.44 -37.46 6.65
N ALA A 128 -40.79 -38.67 6.25
CA ALA A 128 -41.89 -39.41 6.83
C ALA A 128 -41.60 -39.58 8.33
N ALA A 129 -42.57 -39.21 9.17
CA ALA A 129 -42.40 -39.30 10.62
C ALA A 129 -42.06 -40.73 11.04
N ALA A 130 -41.19 -40.88 12.04
CA ALA A 130 -40.64 -42.16 12.47
C ALA A 130 -41.72 -43.06 13.11
N ALA A 131 -42.42 -43.83 12.27
CA ALA A 131 -43.21 -44.98 12.66
C ALA A 131 -42.42 -46.25 12.27
N ALA A 132 -42.11 -47.10 13.25
CA ALA A 132 -41.26 -48.26 13.05
C ALA A 132 -41.94 -49.31 12.15
N VAL A 133 -41.47 -49.40 10.91
CA VAL A 133 -41.68 -50.53 10.01
C VAL A 133 -40.29 -51.08 9.69
N PRO A 134 -40.04 -52.40 9.74
CA PRO A 134 -38.75 -52.95 9.35
C PRO A 134 -38.42 -52.51 7.92
N ALA A 135 -37.27 -51.86 7.74
CA ALA A 135 -36.82 -51.41 6.43
C ALA A 135 -36.51 -52.64 5.57
N LEU A 136 -37.03 -52.64 4.34
CA LEU A 136 -36.55 -53.57 3.32
C LEU A 136 -35.08 -53.25 3.02
N PRO A 137 -34.22 -54.27 2.80
CA PRO A 137 -32.81 -54.04 2.47
C PRO A 137 -32.69 -53.26 1.16
N SER A 138 -31.58 -52.53 1.00
CA SER A 138 -31.26 -51.91 -0.28
C SER A 138 -30.99 -52.96 -1.36
N LEU A 139 -31.04 -52.55 -2.63
CA LEU A 139 -30.78 -53.47 -3.75
C LEU A 139 -29.33 -54.00 -3.72
N GLU A 140 -28.37 -53.22 -3.23
CA GLU A 140 -26.97 -53.63 -3.09
C GLU A 140 -26.82 -54.67 -1.96
N GLU A 141 -27.49 -54.48 -0.82
CA GLU A 141 -27.53 -55.47 0.27
C GLU A 141 -28.26 -56.75 -0.15
N PHE A 142 -29.33 -56.65 -0.96
CA PHE A 142 -30.01 -57.83 -1.51
C PHE A 142 -29.12 -58.60 -2.48
N ALA A 143 -28.45 -57.91 -3.41
CA ALA A 143 -27.52 -58.51 -4.36
C ALA A 143 -26.35 -59.21 -3.63
N ALA A 144 -25.76 -58.57 -2.63
CA ALA A 144 -24.67 -59.16 -1.83
C ALA A 144 -25.08 -60.48 -1.11
N ASN A 145 -26.37 -60.71 -0.87
CA ASN A 145 -26.89 -61.92 -0.21
C ASN A 145 -27.47 -62.97 -1.19
N HIS A 146 -27.92 -62.58 -2.40
CA HIS A 146 -28.63 -63.46 -3.35
C HIS A 146 -27.91 -63.63 -4.69
N ASP A 147 -26.90 -62.82 -4.97
CA ASP A 147 -26.06 -62.86 -6.17
C ASP A 147 -24.60 -62.42 -5.87
N PRO A 148 -23.90 -63.08 -4.93
CA PRO A 148 -22.53 -62.70 -4.56
C PRO A 148 -21.53 -62.88 -5.71
N ASP A 149 -21.85 -63.75 -6.68
CA ASP A 149 -21.01 -64.04 -7.87
C ASP A 149 -21.35 -63.15 -9.07
N GLY A 150 -22.39 -62.31 -9.01
CA GLY A 150 -22.76 -61.35 -10.05
C GLY A 150 -23.33 -61.97 -11.34
N PHE A 151 -24.11 -63.04 -11.20
CA PHE A 151 -24.70 -63.83 -12.29
C PHE A 151 -25.91 -63.15 -12.95
N TYR A 152 -26.71 -62.41 -12.20
CA TYR A 152 -27.95 -61.81 -12.71
C TYR A 152 -27.71 -60.38 -13.24
N THR A 153 -28.41 -60.00 -14.32
CA THR A 153 -28.40 -58.60 -14.74
C THR A 153 -29.14 -57.73 -13.71
N GLU A 154 -28.80 -56.44 -13.63
CA GLU A 154 -29.45 -55.48 -12.72
C GLU A 154 -31.00 -55.43 -12.86
N LYS A 155 -31.53 -55.79 -14.04
CA LYS A 155 -32.97 -55.93 -14.27
C LYS A 155 -33.52 -57.18 -13.57
N GLU A 156 -32.86 -58.33 -13.76
CA GLU A 156 -33.23 -59.59 -13.12
C GLU A 156 -33.07 -59.53 -11.60
N LEU A 157 -32.05 -58.85 -11.08
CA LEU A 157 -31.93 -58.52 -9.65
C LEU A 157 -33.09 -57.68 -9.11
N LEU A 158 -33.55 -56.67 -9.86
CA LEU A 158 -34.74 -55.89 -9.48
C LEU A 158 -36.03 -56.71 -9.54
N ASP A 159 -36.17 -57.61 -10.52
CA ASP A 159 -37.35 -58.47 -10.66
C ASP A 159 -37.34 -59.60 -9.60
N LEU A 160 -36.16 -60.15 -9.25
CA LEU A 160 -35.93 -61.07 -8.12
C LEU A 160 -36.23 -60.41 -6.77
N PHE A 161 -35.73 -59.18 -6.54
CA PHE A 161 -36.07 -58.39 -5.34
C PHE A 161 -37.58 -58.20 -5.23
N THR A 162 -38.25 -57.93 -6.36
CA THR A 162 -39.70 -57.78 -6.43
C THR A 162 -40.42 -59.09 -6.08
N VAL A 163 -39.95 -60.25 -6.58
CA VAL A 163 -40.52 -61.58 -6.27
C VAL A 163 -40.29 -61.95 -4.80
N HIS A 164 -39.05 -61.82 -4.31
CA HIS A 164 -38.68 -62.17 -2.94
C HIS A 164 -39.49 -61.39 -1.89
N HIS A 165 -39.76 -60.11 -2.15
CA HIS A 165 -40.55 -59.26 -1.27
C HIS A 165 -42.03 -59.12 -1.69
N ALA A 166 -42.53 -59.88 -2.68
CA ALA A 166 -43.94 -59.90 -3.05
C ALA A 166 -44.84 -60.52 -1.96
N GLY A 167 -44.30 -61.47 -1.19
CA GLY A 167 -45.02 -62.16 -0.12
C GLY A 167 -45.32 -61.30 1.13
N GLN A 168 -44.77 -60.09 1.23
CA GLN A 168 -44.97 -59.20 2.37
C GLN A 168 -45.50 -57.82 1.93
N GLN A 169 -46.74 -57.52 2.28
CA GLN A 169 -47.45 -56.25 2.01
C GLN A 169 -47.63 -55.94 0.50
N SER A 170 -48.63 -56.60 -0.11
CA SER A 170 -49.02 -56.58 -1.54
C SER A 170 -49.47 -55.22 -2.14
N GLY A 171 -49.11 -54.10 -1.53
CA GLY A 171 -49.28 -52.76 -2.08
C GLY A 171 -48.05 -51.85 -1.99
N LYS A 172 -47.12 -52.09 -1.06
CA LYS A 172 -45.98 -51.19 -0.80
C LYS A 172 -44.69 -51.58 -1.54
N SER A 173 -44.49 -52.87 -1.84
CA SER A 173 -43.29 -53.34 -2.54
C SER A 173 -43.15 -52.71 -3.93
N ALA A 174 -44.24 -52.63 -4.70
CA ALA A 174 -44.25 -52.02 -6.03
C ALA A 174 -43.90 -50.51 -6.02
N GLU A 175 -44.41 -49.74 -5.05
CA GLU A 175 -44.10 -48.31 -4.90
C GLU A 175 -42.64 -48.08 -4.45
N HIS A 176 -42.12 -48.96 -3.59
CA HIS A 176 -40.72 -48.94 -3.18
C HIS A 176 -39.78 -49.26 -4.36
N VAL A 177 -40.06 -50.31 -5.14
CA VAL A 177 -39.29 -50.66 -6.35
C VAL A 177 -39.37 -49.56 -7.41
N ALA A 178 -40.54 -48.93 -7.61
CA ALA A 178 -40.67 -47.76 -8.48
C ALA A 178 -39.83 -46.56 -7.99
N THR A 179 -39.72 -46.38 -6.66
CA THR A 179 -38.89 -45.35 -6.03
C THR A 179 -37.40 -45.62 -6.23
N LEU A 180 -36.91 -46.85 -5.99
CA LEU A 180 -35.53 -47.26 -6.27
C LEU A 180 -35.18 -47.07 -7.75
N ARG A 181 -36.03 -47.55 -8.67
CA ARG A 181 -35.87 -47.34 -10.13
C ARG A 181 -35.83 -45.85 -10.49
N ARG A 182 -36.62 -44.98 -9.84
CA ARG A 182 -36.55 -43.51 -9.99
C ARG A 182 -35.23 -42.93 -9.48
N GLN A 183 -34.74 -43.38 -8.32
CA GLN A 183 -33.48 -42.91 -7.72
C GLN A 183 -32.26 -43.29 -8.58
N GLN A 184 -32.16 -44.56 -9.00
CA GLN A 184 -31.10 -45.04 -9.91
C GLN A 184 -31.12 -44.29 -11.24
N ARG A 185 -32.30 -44.10 -11.86
CA ARG A 185 -32.44 -43.30 -13.08
C ARG A 185 -31.94 -41.87 -12.88
N ASN A 186 -32.31 -41.23 -11.76
CA ASN A 186 -31.87 -39.88 -11.44
C ASN A 186 -30.35 -39.79 -11.15
N ALA A 187 -29.73 -40.84 -10.60
CA ALA A 187 -28.28 -40.94 -10.46
C ALA A 187 -27.58 -41.05 -11.84
N ARG A 188 -28.03 -41.95 -12.72
CA ARG A 188 -27.50 -42.06 -14.09
C ARG A 188 -27.68 -40.77 -14.90
N LEU A 189 -28.78 -40.05 -14.72
CA LEU A 189 -28.99 -38.74 -15.34
C LEU A 189 -27.99 -37.69 -14.83
N ARG A 190 -27.66 -37.66 -13.53
CA ARG A 190 -26.61 -36.77 -12.99
C ARG A 190 -25.21 -37.10 -13.53
N VAL A 191 -24.84 -38.40 -13.59
CA VAL A 191 -23.57 -38.83 -14.21
C VAL A 191 -23.48 -38.38 -15.68
N ARG A 192 -24.58 -38.53 -16.45
CA ARG A 192 -24.62 -38.06 -17.84
C ARG A 192 -24.64 -36.52 -17.96
N GLN A 193 -25.21 -35.79 -17.00
CA GLN A 193 -25.10 -34.32 -16.94
C GLN A 193 -23.65 -33.86 -16.76
N LEU A 194 -22.90 -34.51 -15.87
CA LEU A 194 -21.49 -34.18 -15.63
C LEU A 194 -20.60 -34.52 -16.83
N ALA A 195 -20.72 -35.75 -17.37
CA ALA A 195 -19.98 -36.14 -18.58
C ALA A 195 -20.29 -35.23 -19.79
N ALA A 196 -21.55 -34.77 -19.93
CA ALA A 196 -21.94 -33.81 -20.95
C ALA A 196 -21.38 -32.40 -20.70
N LEU A 197 -21.27 -31.97 -19.44
CA LEU A 197 -20.61 -30.72 -19.07
C LEU A 197 -19.12 -30.78 -19.43
N ASP A 198 -18.41 -31.85 -19.05
CA ASP A 198 -16.97 -32.01 -19.34
C ASP A 198 -16.69 -32.07 -20.86
N ALA A 199 -17.60 -32.66 -21.66
CA ALA A 199 -17.50 -32.70 -23.11
C ALA A 199 -17.73 -31.32 -23.77
N LEU A 200 -18.64 -30.49 -23.23
CA LEU A 200 -18.86 -29.12 -23.72
C LEU A 200 -17.84 -28.12 -23.19
N ALA A 201 -17.29 -28.35 -22.00
CA ALA A 201 -16.30 -27.48 -21.36
C ALA A 201 -15.10 -27.24 -22.29
N ARG A 202 -14.58 -28.32 -22.90
CA ARG A 202 -13.47 -28.32 -23.88
C ARG A 202 -13.70 -27.48 -25.15
N LEU A 203 -14.88 -26.87 -25.31
CA LEU A 203 -15.30 -26.13 -26.51
C LEU A 203 -15.81 -24.71 -26.23
N VAL A 204 -16.04 -24.37 -24.95
CA VAL A 204 -16.69 -23.12 -24.53
C VAL A 204 -15.96 -22.47 -23.36
N VAL A 205 -15.20 -23.25 -22.58
CA VAL A 205 -14.26 -22.73 -21.60
C VAL A 205 -13.00 -22.28 -22.33
N GLU A 206 -12.58 -21.05 -22.06
CA GLU A 206 -11.33 -20.46 -22.54
C GLU A 206 -10.49 -20.05 -21.32
N ASP A 207 -9.20 -19.79 -21.55
CA ASP A 207 -8.33 -19.15 -20.56
C ASP A 207 -8.28 -17.62 -20.77
N PRO A 208 -8.09 -16.84 -19.69
CA PRO A 208 -7.96 -15.39 -19.76
C PRO A 208 -6.60 -14.97 -20.33
N LYS A 209 -6.61 -13.99 -21.25
CA LYS A 209 -5.43 -13.43 -21.90
C LYS A 209 -5.28 -11.93 -21.59
N PRO A 210 -4.06 -11.34 -21.66
CA PRO A 210 -3.83 -9.93 -21.30
C PRO A 210 -4.66 -8.91 -22.09
N ASP A 211 -5.00 -9.22 -23.35
CA ASP A 211 -5.80 -8.40 -24.27
C ASP A 211 -7.32 -8.49 -23.99
N HIS A 212 -7.79 -9.56 -23.33
CA HIS A 212 -9.20 -9.75 -23.05
C HIS A 212 -9.78 -8.59 -22.19
N HIS A 213 -10.96 -8.11 -22.58
CA HIS A 213 -11.66 -7.03 -21.87
C HIS A 213 -12.32 -7.53 -20.58
N VAL A 214 -12.25 -6.75 -19.50
CA VAL A 214 -12.72 -7.14 -18.14
C VAL A 214 -14.22 -7.48 -18.07
N LEU A 215 -15.05 -6.84 -18.92
CA LEU A 215 -16.49 -7.15 -19.06
C LEU A 215 -16.77 -8.60 -19.51
N GLY A 216 -15.80 -9.26 -20.14
CA GLY A 216 -15.94 -10.65 -20.56
C GLY A 216 -15.79 -11.67 -19.43
N TRP A 217 -15.19 -11.27 -18.30
CA TRP A 217 -14.70 -12.19 -17.27
C TRP A 217 -15.32 -11.99 -15.88
N PHE A 218 -15.68 -10.75 -15.52
CA PHE A 218 -16.30 -10.42 -14.24
C PHE A 218 -17.75 -9.96 -14.42
N ASP A 219 -18.55 -9.96 -13.34
CA ASP A 219 -19.87 -9.35 -13.34
C ASP A 219 -19.82 -7.88 -13.79
N ALA A 220 -20.86 -7.44 -14.49
CA ALA A 220 -20.92 -6.12 -15.12
C ALA A 220 -20.75 -5.00 -14.09
N ALA A 221 -21.25 -5.16 -12.86
CA ALA A 221 -21.09 -4.18 -11.80
C ALA A 221 -19.64 -4.09 -11.26
N VAL A 222 -18.80 -5.10 -11.45
CA VAL A 222 -17.38 -5.09 -11.08
C VAL A 222 -16.54 -4.58 -12.25
N ALA A 223 -16.75 -5.14 -13.44
CA ALA A 223 -16.05 -4.77 -14.67
C ALA A 223 -16.25 -3.29 -15.07
N LEU A 224 -17.44 -2.71 -14.85
CA LEU A 224 -17.64 -1.27 -15.05
C LEU A 224 -16.78 -0.42 -14.11
N ARG A 225 -16.69 -0.77 -12.81
CA ARG A 225 -15.85 -0.03 -11.84
C ARG A 225 -14.36 -0.08 -12.17
N LEU A 226 -13.92 -1.12 -12.86
CA LEU A 226 -12.56 -1.25 -13.39
C LEU A 226 -12.38 -0.37 -14.64
N ALA A 227 -13.34 -0.40 -15.56
CA ALA A 227 -13.34 0.46 -16.75
C ALA A 227 -13.41 1.96 -16.42
N ASP A 228 -14.19 2.35 -15.40
CA ASP A 228 -14.30 3.72 -14.87
C ASP A 228 -12.95 4.33 -14.47
N VAL A 229 -11.94 3.48 -14.20
CA VAL A 229 -10.57 3.88 -13.82
C VAL A 229 -9.52 3.40 -14.82
N GLY A 230 -9.92 3.12 -16.07
CA GLY A 230 -9.04 2.80 -17.20
C GLY A 230 -8.55 1.35 -17.27
N LEU A 231 -8.94 0.49 -16.32
CA LEU A 231 -8.58 -0.93 -16.25
C LEU A 231 -9.52 -1.77 -17.11
N THR A 232 -9.49 -1.51 -18.42
CA THR A 232 -10.37 -2.12 -19.42
C THR A 232 -9.97 -3.54 -19.82
N THR A 233 -8.69 -3.91 -19.72
CA THR A 233 -8.19 -5.26 -20.05
C THR A 233 -7.54 -5.96 -18.86
N ILE A 234 -7.44 -7.29 -18.93
CA ILE A 234 -6.81 -8.11 -17.89
C ILE A 234 -5.33 -7.75 -17.70
N GLY A 235 -4.58 -7.51 -18.77
CA GLY A 235 -3.19 -7.07 -18.68
C GLY A 235 -3.05 -5.76 -17.91
N ARG A 236 -3.87 -4.75 -18.23
CA ARG A 236 -3.90 -3.48 -17.48
C ARG A 236 -4.27 -3.66 -16.01
N LEU A 237 -5.17 -4.59 -15.70
CA LEU A 237 -5.54 -4.94 -14.33
C LEU A 237 -4.36 -5.57 -13.57
N VAL A 238 -3.66 -6.53 -14.19
CA VAL A 238 -2.46 -7.19 -13.64
C VAL A 238 -1.34 -6.16 -13.43
N ASP A 239 -1.09 -5.30 -14.42
CA ASP A 239 -0.14 -4.18 -14.33
C ASP A 239 -0.49 -3.24 -13.18
N ALA A 240 -1.76 -2.90 -12.98
CA ALA A 240 -2.22 -2.02 -11.92
C ALA A 240 -2.14 -2.66 -10.52
N ILE A 241 -2.40 -3.97 -10.41
CA ILE A 241 -2.20 -4.74 -9.18
C ILE A 241 -0.72 -4.75 -8.82
N ASN A 242 0.15 -5.10 -9.76
CA ASN A 242 1.60 -5.12 -9.57
C ASN A 242 2.17 -3.69 -9.35
N ALA A 243 1.56 -2.65 -9.92
CA ALA A 243 1.96 -1.26 -9.73
C ALA A 243 1.69 -0.69 -8.34
N ALA A 244 0.55 -1.04 -7.74
CA ALA A 244 0.09 -0.49 -6.47
C ALA A 244 0.16 -1.50 -5.30
N GLY A 245 0.60 -2.73 -5.59
CA GLY A 245 0.67 -3.85 -4.65
C GLY A 245 -0.69 -4.21 -4.06
N TYR A 246 -0.65 -4.78 -2.86
CA TYR A 246 -1.82 -5.26 -2.11
C TYR A 246 -2.98 -4.24 -1.97
N ARG A 247 -2.70 -2.93 -2.11
CA ARG A 247 -3.68 -1.85 -1.92
C ARG A 247 -4.19 -1.21 -3.22
N TRP A 248 -3.94 -1.82 -4.39
CA TRP A 248 -4.42 -1.37 -5.70
C TRP A 248 -5.90 -0.97 -5.73
N TYR A 249 -6.72 -1.74 -5.02
CA TYR A 249 -8.18 -1.58 -4.95
C TYR A 249 -8.65 -0.23 -4.40
N ARG A 250 -7.78 0.52 -3.71
CA ARG A 250 -8.11 1.85 -3.17
C ARG A 250 -8.42 2.86 -4.27
N ASN A 251 -7.90 2.64 -5.47
CA ASN A 251 -8.17 3.48 -6.62
C ASN A 251 -9.47 3.08 -7.35
N VAL A 252 -10.09 1.95 -7.00
CA VAL A 252 -11.29 1.41 -7.68
C VAL A 252 -12.54 1.72 -6.83
N PRO A 253 -13.46 2.60 -7.29
CA PRO A 253 -14.64 2.97 -6.53
C PRO A 253 -15.49 1.77 -6.11
N ARG A 254 -15.80 1.66 -4.82
CA ARG A 254 -16.74 0.67 -4.23
C ARG A 254 -16.34 -0.82 -4.43
N LEU A 255 -15.14 -1.15 -4.89
CA LEU A 255 -14.68 -2.55 -5.00
C LEU A 255 -14.44 -3.19 -3.63
N GLY A 256 -13.72 -2.50 -2.75
CA GLY A 256 -13.38 -2.96 -1.40
C GLY A 256 -12.34 -4.09 -1.38
N GLU A 257 -11.76 -4.32 -0.19
CA GLU A 257 -10.66 -5.27 -0.02
C GLU A 257 -11.08 -6.73 -0.28
N VAL A 258 -12.30 -7.12 0.08
CA VAL A 258 -12.82 -8.48 -0.16
C VAL A 258 -13.03 -8.76 -1.65
N GLY A 259 -13.62 -7.81 -2.39
CA GLY A 259 -13.81 -7.95 -3.85
C GLY A 259 -12.47 -7.96 -4.59
N ALA A 260 -11.53 -7.12 -4.16
CA ALA A 260 -10.17 -7.09 -4.69
C ALA A 260 -9.39 -8.39 -4.43
N ARG A 261 -9.47 -8.94 -3.21
CA ARG A 261 -8.82 -10.21 -2.87
C ARG A 261 -9.36 -11.35 -3.72
N ARG A 262 -10.68 -11.40 -4.02
CA ARG A 262 -11.24 -12.39 -4.94
C ARG A 262 -10.75 -12.23 -6.38
N ILE A 263 -10.59 -11.00 -6.89
CA ILE A 263 -9.98 -10.76 -8.21
C ILE A 263 -8.53 -11.24 -8.25
N VAL A 264 -7.76 -11.00 -7.18
CA VAL A 264 -6.37 -11.48 -7.07
C VAL A 264 -6.30 -13.02 -6.95
N THR A 265 -7.15 -13.65 -6.14
CA THR A 265 -7.26 -15.12 -6.07
C THR A 265 -7.70 -15.72 -7.40
N TRP A 266 -8.58 -15.05 -8.15
CA TRP A 266 -8.98 -15.47 -9.49
C TRP A 266 -7.79 -15.40 -10.47
N LEU A 267 -6.98 -14.34 -10.44
CA LEU A 267 -5.76 -14.22 -11.24
C LEU A 267 -4.69 -15.26 -10.88
N GLU A 268 -4.50 -15.56 -9.58
CA GLU A 268 -3.56 -16.60 -9.14
C GLU A 268 -3.92 -18.01 -9.64
N ASN A 269 -5.18 -18.29 -9.98
CA ASN A 269 -5.57 -19.57 -10.62
C ASN A 269 -5.10 -19.67 -12.09
N TYR A 270 -4.66 -18.58 -12.70
CA TYR A 270 -4.11 -18.50 -14.07
C TYR A 270 -2.69 -17.92 -14.07
N ARG A 271 -1.97 -18.04 -12.95
CA ARG A 271 -0.60 -17.53 -12.71
C ARG A 271 0.46 -17.99 -13.72
N ASP A 272 0.21 -19.11 -14.39
CA ASP A 272 1.12 -19.74 -15.36
C ASP A 272 0.81 -19.30 -16.81
N VAL A 273 -0.20 -18.44 -17.03
CA VAL A 273 -0.47 -17.78 -18.31
C VAL A 273 0.38 -16.51 -18.42
N ASP A 274 1.11 -16.36 -19.52
CA ASP A 274 1.98 -15.21 -19.75
C ASP A 274 1.23 -13.87 -19.67
N GLY A 275 1.81 -12.93 -18.92
CA GLY A 275 1.23 -11.61 -18.68
C GLY A 275 0.12 -11.55 -17.63
N LEU A 276 -0.27 -12.66 -16.99
CA LEU A 276 -1.25 -12.66 -15.89
C LEU A 276 -0.64 -12.76 -14.47
N ARG A 277 0.65 -13.07 -14.37
CA ARG A 277 1.35 -13.32 -13.11
C ARG A 277 1.31 -12.10 -12.16
N ILE A 278 0.85 -12.34 -10.93
CA ILE A 278 0.83 -11.35 -9.87
C ILE A 278 2.10 -11.46 -9.01
N GLY A 279 2.67 -10.31 -8.64
CA GLY A 279 3.82 -10.25 -7.75
C GLY A 279 3.44 -10.68 -6.32
N SER A 280 4.31 -11.42 -5.65
CA SER A 280 4.15 -11.80 -4.23
C SER A 280 4.00 -10.59 -3.30
N SER A 281 4.56 -9.44 -3.69
CA SER A 281 4.36 -8.12 -3.07
C SER A 281 2.93 -7.55 -3.20
N SER A 282 2.09 -8.16 -4.04
CA SER A 282 0.66 -7.83 -4.22
C SER A 282 -0.27 -8.78 -3.47
N LEU A 283 0.16 -10.03 -3.20
CA LEU A 283 -0.67 -11.07 -2.57
C LEU A 283 -0.85 -10.87 -1.06
N VAL A 284 0.19 -10.38 -0.36
CA VAL A 284 0.25 -10.37 1.12
C VAL A 284 0.14 -8.94 1.69
N PRO A 285 -0.68 -8.70 2.75
CA PRO A 285 -0.73 -7.42 3.45
C PRO A 285 0.66 -6.93 3.90
N PRO A 286 0.99 -5.62 3.80
CA PRO A 286 2.28 -5.09 4.24
C PRO A 286 2.62 -5.32 5.72
N SER A 287 1.65 -5.69 6.56
CA SER A 287 1.81 -6.07 7.97
C SER A 287 2.12 -7.55 8.20
N GLU A 288 1.79 -8.42 7.24
CA GLU A 288 1.97 -9.88 7.31
C GLU A 288 3.23 -10.35 6.57
N ARG A 289 3.95 -9.41 5.93
CA ARG A 289 5.28 -9.66 5.39
C ARG A 289 6.30 -9.68 6.54
N GLY A 290 6.58 -10.87 7.05
CA GLY A 290 7.70 -11.08 7.97
C GLY A 290 9.03 -10.56 7.38
N PRO A 291 10.03 -10.20 8.21
CA PRO A 291 11.30 -9.64 7.76
C PRO A 291 12.14 -10.65 6.96
N GLY A 292 11.85 -10.74 5.65
CA GLY A 292 12.42 -11.72 4.72
C GLY A 292 11.44 -12.20 3.65
N ALA A 293 10.12 -12.08 3.89
CA ALA A 293 9.09 -12.54 2.97
C ALA A 293 9.06 -11.69 1.68
N SER A 294 9.40 -12.30 0.55
CA SER A 294 9.43 -11.70 -0.78
C SER A 294 10.50 -10.62 -1.00
N ARG A 295 11.78 -11.00 -0.88
CA ARG A 295 12.72 -10.59 -1.92
C ARG A 295 12.20 -11.18 -3.24
N LEU A 296 11.73 -10.33 -4.16
CA LEU A 296 11.65 -10.72 -5.56
C LEU A 296 13.10 -10.74 -6.04
N GLU A 297 13.64 -11.94 -6.24
CA GLU A 297 15.02 -12.13 -6.68
C GLU A 297 15.11 -11.81 -8.17
N ARG A 298 15.37 -10.53 -8.43
CA ARG A 298 15.87 -10.07 -9.72
C ARG A 298 17.15 -10.85 -10.03
N SER A 299 17.17 -11.60 -11.13
CA SER A 299 18.38 -12.30 -11.55
C SER A 299 19.55 -11.31 -11.64
N PRO A 300 20.75 -11.64 -11.13
CA PRO A 300 21.91 -10.79 -11.26
C PRO A 300 22.18 -10.45 -12.73
N ALA A 301 22.41 -9.17 -13.04
CA ALA A 301 22.48 -8.68 -14.41
C ALA A 301 23.43 -7.50 -14.57
N THR A 302 24.04 -7.40 -15.75
CA THR A 302 24.81 -6.23 -16.19
C THR A 302 23.85 -5.20 -16.77
N GLY A 303 23.47 -4.21 -15.96
CA GLY A 303 22.58 -3.13 -16.35
C GLY A 303 22.33 -2.18 -15.18
N ILE A 304 21.44 -1.20 -15.37
CA ILE A 304 21.02 -0.30 -14.28
C ILE A 304 20.07 -1.06 -13.34
N VAL A 305 20.67 -1.68 -12.34
CA VAL A 305 20.06 -2.56 -11.34
C VAL A 305 20.60 -2.21 -9.94
N PRO A 306 19.94 -2.60 -8.84
CA PRO A 306 20.48 -2.38 -7.50
C PRO A 306 21.82 -3.10 -7.28
N LEU A 307 22.67 -2.56 -6.41
CA LEU A 307 24.02 -3.06 -6.13
C LEU A 307 24.05 -4.55 -5.74
N GLU A 308 23.04 -5.04 -5.02
CA GLU A 308 22.88 -6.45 -4.65
C GLU A 308 22.59 -7.41 -5.82
N TYR A 309 22.24 -6.89 -7.00
CA TYR A 309 21.97 -7.66 -8.22
C TYR A 309 22.90 -7.28 -9.39
N PHE A 310 23.89 -6.42 -9.16
CA PHE A 310 24.71 -5.86 -10.24
C PHE A 310 25.89 -6.78 -10.60
N LEU A 311 25.89 -7.28 -11.85
CA LEU A 311 27.05 -7.95 -12.44
C LEU A 311 27.90 -6.90 -13.17
N ILE A 312 29.03 -6.55 -12.55
CA ILE A 312 29.98 -5.58 -13.08
C ILE A 312 30.72 -6.14 -14.32
N PRO A 313 30.87 -5.40 -15.43
CA PRO A 313 31.72 -5.81 -16.55
C PRO A 313 33.18 -5.92 -16.10
N ARG A 314 33.90 -6.99 -16.46
CA ARG A 314 35.31 -7.17 -16.07
C ARG A 314 36.23 -6.06 -16.55
N GLU A 315 35.94 -5.45 -17.69
CA GLU A 315 36.69 -4.30 -18.23
C GLU A 315 36.48 -3.00 -17.42
N LEU A 316 35.40 -2.95 -16.62
CA LEU A 316 34.96 -1.77 -15.87
C LEU A 316 34.79 -2.08 -14.36
N ASP A 317 35.47 -3.12 -13.86
CA ASP A 317 35.41 -3.52 -12.45
C ASP A 317 36.34 -2.70 -11.53
N GLY A 318 37.28 -1.96 -12.11
CA GLY A 318 38.26 -1.14 -11.39
C GLY A 318 39.49 -1.90 -10.89
N ALA A 319 39.71 -3.16 -11.29
CA ALA A 319 40.94 -3.91 -11.03
C ALA A 319 42.19 -3.12 -11.45
N ASN A 320 42.10 -2.41 -12.59
CA ASN A 320 43.16 -1.61 -13.20
C ASN A 320 42.75 -0.12 -13.38
N GLY A 321 42.06 0.45 -12.39
CA GLY A 321 41.60 1.85 -12.44
C GLY A 321 42.75 2.88 -12.49
N ALA A 322 42.57 3.97 -13.24
CA ALA A 322 43.61 4.99 -13.47
C ALA A 322 43.91 5.90 -12.26
N ASN A 323 43.08 5.84 -11.22
CA ASN A 323 43.23 6.48 -9.91
C ASN A 323 43.26 5.41 -8.79
N ARG A 324 43.53 4.15 -9.12
CA ARG A 324 43.69 3.08 -8.14
C ARG A 324 45.14 2.95 -7.74
N ASN A 325 45.41 2.88 -6.44
CA ASN A 325 46.74 2.51 -5.98
C ASN A 325 46.98 1.01 -6.25
N LEU A 326 47.99 0.70 -7.06
CA LEU A 326 48.38 -0.67 -7.40
C LEU A 326 49.57 -1.19 -6.58
N VAL A 327 50.09 -0.40 -5.63
CA VAL A 327 51.31 -0.68 -4.86
C VAL A 327 51.00 -1.04 -3.40
N LYS A 328 49.99 -0.41 -2.81
CA LYS A 328 49.47 -0.65 -1.46
C LYS A 328 47.95 -0.67 -1.51
N ASN A 329 47.32 -1.44 -0.61
CA ASN A 329 45.87 -1.48 -0.46
C ASN A 329 45.54 -2.09 0.90
N ASN A 330 45.08 -1.26 1.83
CA ASN A 330 44.72 -1.69 3.20
C ASN A 330 43.23 -2.03 3.34
N SER A 331 42.43 -1.85 2.27
CA SER A 331 41.00 -2.20 2.25
C SER A 331 40.74 -3.70 1.98
N GLY A 332 41.73 -4.40 1.43
CA GLY A 332 41.59 -5.78 0.93
C GLY A 332 40.76 -5.92 -0.35
N ALA A 333 40.14 -4.84 -0.85
CA ALA A 333 39.27 -4.88 -2.02
C ALA A 333 40.04 -5.11 -3.32
N SER A 334 39.64 -6.12 -4.11
CA SER A 334 40.23 -6.41 -5.42
C SER A 334 39.62 -5.61 -6.57
N ASN A 335 38.45 -4.99 -6.37
CA ASN A 335 37.66 -4.25 -7.37
C ASN A 335 36.78 -3.17 -6.72
N ASP A 336 36.18 -2.29 -7.52
CA ASP A 336 35.41 -1.13 -7.03
C ASP A 336 34.14 -1.55 -6.26
N LEU A 337 33.54 -2.69 -6.60
CA LEU A 337 32.38 -3.23 -5.91
C LEU A 337 32.75 -3.73 -4.50
N GLU A 338 33.93 -4.32 -4.34
CA GLU A 338 34.50 -4.66 -3.03
C GLU A 338 34.92 -3.41 -2.24
N ALA A 339 35.46 -2.38 -2.89
CA ALA A 339 35.81 -1.13 -2.24
C ALA A 339 34.57 -0.40 -1.67
N ILE A 340 33.44 -0.45 -2.38
CA ILE A 340 32.14 0.01 -1.87
C ILE A 340 31.68 -0.84 -0.68
N ARG A 341 31.83 -2.17 -0.73
CA ARG A 341 31.45 -3.06 0.39
C ARG A 341 32.28 -2.83 1.63
N PHE A 342 33.60 -2.68 1.48
CA PHE A 342 34.54 -2.29 2.53
C PHE A 342 34.08 -0.99 3.20
N TRP A 343 33.88 0.07 2.40
CA TRP A 343 33.45 1.38 2.94
C TRP A 343 32.09 1.32 3.66
N LEU A 344 31.16 0.49 3.18
CA LEU A 344 29.84 0.39 3.79
C LEU A 344 29.82 -0.40 5.11
N ALA A 345 30.82 -1.25 5.37
CA ALA A 345 30.90 -2.07 6.59
C ALA A 345 30.96 -1.22 7.89
N ASP A 346 31.57 -0.02 7.82
CA ASP A 346 31.74 0.90 8.96
C ASP A 346 30.43 1.52 9.49
N TYR A 347 29.26 1.25 8.88
CA TYR A 347 28.00 1.94 9.19
C TYR A 347 26.92 1.03 9.78
N GLU A 348 27.01 0.75 11.08
CA GLU A 348 25.98 0.01 11.85
C GLU A 348 24.56 0.58 11.69
N ASN A 349 24.41 1.91 11.56
CA ASN A 349 23.10 2.55 11.51
C ASN A 349 22.43 2.36 10.13
N PRO A 350 21.31 1.62 10.02
CA PRO A 350 20.72 1.28 8.72
C PRO A 350 20.30 2.52 7.90
N ASN A 351 19.89 3.60 8.56
CA ASN A 351 19.47 4.84 7.90
C ASN A 351 20.65 5.67 7.34
N THR A 352 21.86 5.39 7.79
CA THR A 352 23.10 5.97 7.26
C THR A 352 23.64 5.08 6.15
N HIS A 353 23.77 3.77 6.44
CA HIS A 353 24.18 2.74 5.48
C HIS A 353 23.33 2.78 4.19
N ASP A 354 22.00 2.77 4.28
CA ASP A 354 21.13 2.78 3.10
C ASP A 354 21.29 4.02 2.22
N LYS A 355 21.62 5.18 2.80
CA LYS A 355 21.88 6.42 2.05
C LYS A 355 23.23 6.38 1.38
N TYR A 356 24.27 5.98 2.11
CA TYR A 356 25.63 5.89 1.58
C TYR A 356 25.72 4.81 0.49
N ARG A 357 25.04 3.67 0.65
CA ARG A 357 24.85 2.69 -0.42
C ARG A 357 24.17 3.33 -1.63
N ALA A 358 23.09 4.09 -1.45
CA ALA A 358 22.36 4.70 -2.56
C ALA A 358 23.20 5.73 -3.35
N GLU A 359 24.02 6.55 -2.69
CA GLU A 359 24.88 7.51 -3.41
C GLU A 359 26.09 6.83 -4.09
N ALA A 360 26.68 5.80 -3.48
CA ALA A 360 27.75 5.00 -4.11
C ALA A 360 27.23 4.15 -5.29
N GLU A 361 26.05 3.54 -5.14
CA GLU A 361 25.34 2.80 -6.19
C GLU A 361 25.05 3.68 -7.40
N ARG A 362 24.53 4.90 -7.19
CA ARG A 362 24.31 5.86 -8.27
C ARG A 362 25.60 6.23 -9.00
N LEU A 363 26.68 6.47 -8.27
CA LEU A 363 27.96 6.83 -8.87
C LEU A 363 28.57 5.68 -9.68
N LEU A 364 28.57 4.45 -9.13
CA LEU A 364 29.09 3.26 -9.82
C LEU A 364 28.32 2.98 -11.11
N LEU A 365 26.98 2.98 -11.04
CA LEU A 365 26.13 2.78 -12.21
C LEU A 365 26.36 3.88 -13.25
N TRP A 366 26.49 5.14 -12.83
CA TRP A 366 26.75 6.26 -13.74
C TRP A 366 28.13 6.17 -14.41
N ALA A 367 29.19 5.85 -13.65
CA ALA A 367 30.53 5.65 -14.18
C ALA A 367 30.54 4.60 -15.30
N ILE A 368 29.88 3.47 -15.06
CA ILE A 368 29.84 2.35 -16.01
C ILE A 368 28.93 2.66 -17.20
N PHE A 369 27.66 3.03 -16.97
CA PHE A 369 26.66 3.12 -18.04
C PHE A 369 26.54 4.49 -18.73
N ALA A 370 27.06 5.57 -18.15
CA ALA A 370 27.05 6.90 -18.75
C ALA A 370 28.44 7.46 -19.09
N LYS A 371 29.52 6.90 -18.52
CA LYS A 371 30.91 7.32 -18.80
C LYS A 371 31.78 6.24 -19.43
N GLY A 372 31.42 4.96 -19.35
CA GLY A 372 32.28 3.85 -19.81
C GLY A 372 33.60 3.76 -19.03
N LYS A 373 33.61 4.16 -17.76
CA LYS A 373 34.78 4.13 -16.86
C LYS A 373 34.47 3.28 -15.62
N PRO A 374 35.44 2.54 -15.05
CA PRO A 374 35.33 2.08 -13.66
C PRO A 374 35.33 3.30 -12.72
N LEU A 375 34.81 3.11 -11.50
CA LEU A 375 34.71 4.17 -10.49
C LEU A 375 36.11 4.65 -10.04
N SER A 376 37.09 3.75 -10.02
CA SER A 376 38.52 4.06 -9.80
C SER A 376 39.25 4.65 -11.03
N SER A 377 38.56 5.00 -12.12
CA SER A 377 39.09 5.86 -13.20
C SER A 377 38.37 7.22 -13.30
N LEU A 378 37.51 7.57 -12.34
CA LEU A 378 36.85 8.87 -12.30
C LEU A 378 37.82 9.98 -11.88
N ASP A 379 37.83 11.04 -12.67
CA ASP A 379 38.63 12.24 -12.43
C ASP A 379 37.79 13.40 -11.83
N ILE A 380 38.43 14.55 -11.60
CA ILE A 380 37.79 15.74 -10.99
C ILE A 380 36.70 16.32 -11.90
N ASP A 381 36.82 16.19 -13.23
CA ASP A 381 35.86 16.72 -14.19
C ASP A 381 34.68 15.78 -14.42
N ASP A 382 34.88 14.47 -14.35
CA ASP A 382 33.79 13.51 -14.15
C ASP A 382 33.01 13.80 -12.86
N ALA A 383 33.72 14.03 -11.75
CA ALA A 383 33.10 14.33 -10.46
C ALA A 383 32.34 15.68 -10.48
N ARG A 384 32.81 16.67 -11.24
CA ARG A 384 32.07 17.92 -11.52
C ARG A 384 30.84 17.66 -12.38
N GLN A 385 30.96 16.89 -13.46
CA GLN A 385 29.88 16.54 -14.37
C GLN A 385 28.76 15.78 -13.67
N TYR A 386 29.10 14.77 -12.87
CA TYR A 386 28.13 14.03 -12.06
C TYR A 386 27.33 14.98 -11.14
N ILE A 387 28.01 15.79 -10.33
CA ILE A 387 27.37 16.64 -9.31
C ILE A 387 26.60 17.83 -9.89
N ASN A 388 27.02 18.39 -11.03
CA ASN A 388 26.49 19.65 -11.57
C ASN A 388 25.80 19.56 -12.92
N GLN A 389 25.84 18.42 -13.61
CA GLN A 389 25.08 18.18 -14.84
C GLN A 389 24.14 16.98 -14.63
N PHE A 390 24.68 15.78 -14.44
CA PHE A 390 23.88 14.56 -14.40
C PHE A 390 22.90 14.49 -13.21
N LEU A 391 23.32 14.88 -12.00
CA LEU A 391 22.39 14.96 -10.86
C LEU A 391 21.36 16.10 -10.97
N VAL A 392 21.57 17.07 -11.88
CA VAL A 392 20.57 18.12 -12.16
C VAL A 392 19.46 17.55 -13.06
N ASP A 393 19.80 16.78 -14.09
CA ASP A 393 18.84 16.07 -14.93
C ASP A 393 19.35 14.66 -15.34
N PRO A 394 18.94 13.58 -14.64
CA PRO A 394 19.43 12.22 -14.92
C PRO A 394 18.86 11.63 -16.22
N GLN A 395 19.57 11.84 -17.34
CA GLN A 395 19.16 11.39 -18.68
C GLN A 395 19.89 10.11 -19.15
N PRO A 396 19.22 9.24 -19.97
CA PRO A 396 17.82 9.34 -20.37
C PRO A 396 16.87 8.91 -19.24
N VAL A 397 15.78 9.67 -19.03
CA VAL A 397 14.78 9.45 -17.96
C VAL A 397 14.34 7.98 -17.81
N SER A 398 14.12 7.26 -18.91
CA SER A 398 13.69 5.84 -18.91
C SER A 398 14.70 4.86 -18.28
N GLN A 399 15.98 5.22 -18.25
CA GLN A 399 17.07 4.43 -17.67
C GLN A 399 17.41 4.82 -16.23
N TRP A 400 17.11 6.04 -15.81
CA TRP A 400 17.59 6.58 -14.53
C TRP A 400 16.49 6.97 -13.53
N VAL A 401 15.31 7.34 -14.01
CA VAL A 401 14.24 7.93 -13.20
C VAL A 401 13.01 7.02 -13.13
N MET A 402 12.55 6.73 -11.92
CA MET A 402 11.30 6.01 -11.68
C MET A 402 10.10 6.98 -11.65
N ASN A 403 9.05 6.69 -12.42
CA ASN A 403 7.81 7.48 -12.44
C ASN A 403 6.90 7.25 -11.20
N ARG A 404 7.14 6.17 -10.46
CA ARG A 404 6.51 5.84 -9.17
C ARG A 404 7.52 5.14 -8.27
N ALA A 405 7.24 5.04 -6.97
CA ALA A 405 8.06 4.23 -6.08
C ALA A 405 7.94 2.74 -6.43
N VAL A 406 9.06 2.10 -6.77
CA VAL A 406 9.19 0.68 -7.10
C VAL A 406 10.20 0.03 -6.14
N PRO A 407 9.91 -1.14 -5.52
CA PRO A 407 10.87 -1.91 -4.72
C PRO A 407 12.14 -2.31 -5.47
N ARG A 408 13.27 -2.44 -4.76
CA ARG A 408 14.59 -2.73 -5.37
C ARG A 408 14.63 -4.03 -6.18
N GLY A 409 14.01 -5.10 -5.66
CA GLY A 409 13.94 -6.41 -6.34
C GLY A 409 13.05 -6.47 -7.58
N GLU A 410 12.36 -5.39 -7.95
CA GLU A 410 11.46 -5.39 -9.13
C GLU A 410 12.18 -4.81 -10.37
N PRO A 411 11.97 -5.36 -11.59
CA PRO A 411 12.67 -4.91 -12.81
C PRO A 411 12.49 -3.41 -13.13
N GLY A 412 11.36 -2.83 -12.74
CA GLY A 412 11.04 -1.41 -12.89
C GLY A 412 11.80 -0.47 -11.93
N TRP A 413 12.63 -0.98 -11.02
CA TRP A 413 13.46 -0.13 -10.16
C TRP A 413 14.43 0.72 -10.97
N ARG A 414 14.65 1.97 -10.52
CA ARG A 414 15.61 2.94 -11.03
C ARG A 414 16.23 3.73 -9.86
N PRO A 415 17.48 4.23 -9.97
CA PRO A 415 18.19 4.86 -8.84
C PRO A 415 17.72 6.28 -8.47
N PHE A 416 16.98 6.97 -9.34
CA PHE A 416 16.46 8.32 -9.10
C PHE A 416 14.94 8.38 -9.14
N ARG A 417 14.36 9.40 -8.48
CA ARG A 417 12.92 9.76 -8.51
C ARG A 417 12.65 11.06 -9.29
N GLY A 418 13.63 11.50 -10.06
CA GLY A 418 13.69 12.79 -10.75
C GLY A 418 14.96 13.57 -10.41
N PRO A 419 15.11 14.79 -10.95
CA PRO A 419 16.15 15.77 -10.62
C PRO A 419 16.46 15.90 -9.11
N LEU A 420 17.74 16.03 -8.75
CA LEU A 420 18.14 16.28 -7.37
C LEU A 420 18.19 17.79 -7.07
N SER A 421 17.45 18.19 -6.03
CA SER A 421 17.52 19.55 -5.46
C SER A 421 18.96 19.93 -5.09
N VAL A 422 19.27 21.24 -5.06
CA VAL A 422 20.58 21.76 -4.60
C VAL A 422 21.01 21.11 -3.28
N LYS A 423 20.10 20.95 -2.32
CA LYS A 423 20.39 20.29 -1.04
C LYS A 423 20.69 18.80 -1.20
N SER A 424 19.94 18.09 -2.03
CA SER A 424 20.22 16.67 -2.35
C SER A 424 21.59 16.49 -3.02
N ARG A 425 21.97 17.39 -3.94
CA ARG A 425 23.29 17.39 -4.59
C ARG A 425 24.42 17.73 -3.60
N GLN A 426 24.16 18.59 -2.60
CA GLN A 426 25.09 18.84 -1.49
C GLN A 426 25.28 17.61 -0.60
N ASP A 427 24.20 16.88 -0.28
CA ASP A 427 24.28 15.66 0.54
C ASP A 427 24.98 14.51 -0.21
N ALA A 428 24.71 14.34 -1.51
CA ALA A 428 25.44 13.40 -2.36
C ALA A 428 26.92 13.76 -2.46
N LEU A 429 27.26 15.04 -2.69
CA LEU A 429 28.66 15.50 -2.70
C LEU A 429 29.35 15.26 -1.35
N ALA A 430 28.67 15.49 -0.22
CA ALA A 430 29.24 15.25 1.11
C ALA A 430 29.51 13.75 1.36
N ALA A 431 28.57 12.88 0.97
CA ALA A 431 28.75 11.43 1.05
C ALA A 431 29.92 10.96 0.17
N LEU A 432 29.99 11.42 -1.09
CA LEU A 432 31.03 10.99 -2.04
C LEU A 432 32.41 11.57 -1.73
N LYS A 433 32.50 12.78 -1.15
CA LYS A 433 33.76 13.29 -0.58
C LYS A 433 34.26 12.42 0.58
N LYS A 434 33.36 11.93 1.45
CA LYS A 434 33.77 11.01 2.52
C LYS A 434 34.20 9.66 1.93
N PHE A 435 33.38 9.06 1.07
CA PHE A 435 33.68 7.79 0.39
C PHE A 435 35.06 7.77 -0.27
N PHE A 436 35.35 8.72 -1.17
CA PHE A 436 36.66 8.81 -1.82
C PHE A 436 37.78 9.22 -0.85
N GLY A 437 37.47 9.85 0.29
CA GLY A 437 38.46 10.15 1.32
C GLY A 437 38.83 8.92 2.13
N ASP A 438 37.84 8.14 2.55
CA ASP A 438 38.02 6.88 3.27
C ASP A 438 38.75 5.85 2.39
N LEU A 439 38.45 5.79 1.08
CA LEU A 439 39.19 4.94 0.13
C LEU A 439 40.64 5.40 -0.12
N VAL A 440 40.95 6.71 -0.08
CA VAL A 440 42.34 7.20 -0.14
C VAL A 440 43.08 6.86 1.17
N ASN A 441 42.42 7.01 2.32
CA ASN A 441 43.00 6.64 3.62
C ASN A 441 43.30 5.14 3.72
N ALA A 442 42.42 4.29 3.17
CA ALA A 442 42.62 2.85 3.04
C ALA A 442 43.59 2.46 1.90
N GLN A 443 44.16 3.44 1.19
CA GLN A 443 45.07 3.26 0.05
C GLN A 443 44.47 2.42 -1.09
N TYR A 444 43.15 2.49 -1.33
CA TYR A 444 42.54 1.91 -2.53
C TYR A 444 42.60 2.91 -3.71
N LEU A 445 42.44 4.21 -3.45
CA LEU A 445 42.59 5.27 -4.45
C LEU A 445 43.84 6.13 -4.15
N ASP A 446 44.43 6.70 -5.20
CA ASP A 446 45.55 7.64 -5.05
C ASP A 446 45.09 9.06 -4.68
N HIS A 447 43.96 9.51 -5.23
CA HIS A 447 43.42 10.83 -4.92
C HIS A 447 41.88 10.91 -4.92
N ASN A 448 41.35 11.81 -4.10
CA ASN A 448 39.92 12.02 -3.95
C ASN A 448 39.40 12.98 -5.03
N ALA A 449 38.86 12.43 -6.12
CA ALA A 449 38.26 13.17 -7.24
C ALA A 449 37.21 14.21 -6.81
N PHE A 450 36.46 13.94 -5.74
CA PHE A 450 35.42 14.84 -5.22
C PHE A 450 35.97 15.97 -4.34
N ALA A 451 37.22 15.90 -3.86
CA ALA A 451 37.76 16.80 -2.83
C ALA A 451 37.59 18.29 -3.17
N LYS A 452 37.95 18.70 -4.40
CA LYS A 452 37.86 20.10 -4.86
C LYS A 452 36.50 20.47 -5.50
N VAL A 453 35.58 19.51 -5.65
CA VAL A 453 34.25 19.75 -6.26
C VAL A 453 33.36 20.60 -5.35
N LYS A 454 32.51 21.44 -5.96
CA LYS A 454 31.49 22.27 -5.31
C LYS A 454 30.16 22.10 -6.05
N VAL A 455 29.04 22.27 -5.35
CA VAL A 455 27.71 22.32 -5.97
C VAL A 455 27.48 23.72 -6.53
N PHE A 456 27.27 23.83 -7.84
CA PHE A 456 26.82 25.05 -8.47
C PHE A 456 25.33 25.27 -8.20
N LEU A 457 25.00 26.51 -7.86
CA LEU A 457 23.70 26.94 -7.33
C LEU A 457 22.79 27.53 -8.42
N GLY A 458 23.36 27.79 -9.60
CA GLY A 458 22.72 28.59 -10.64
C GLY A 458 22.90 30.10 -10.41
N THR A 459 22.48 30.85 -11.41
CA THR A 459 22.23 32.29 -11.34
C THR A 459 20.86 32.53 -11.94
N GLU A 460 20.02 33.27 -11.25
CA GLU A 460 18.69 33.65 -11.74
C GLU A 460 18.78 35.04 -12.37
N LEU A 461 17.94 35.30 -13.37
CA LEU A 461 17.67 36.66 -13.84
C LEU A 461 16.58 37.23 -12.94
N ASP A 462 16.78 38.46 -12.43
CA ASP A 462 15.67 39.18 -11.82
C ASP A 462 14.69 39.72 -12.88
N GLU A 463 13.59 40.33 -12.43
CA GLU A 463 12.53 40.89 -13.29
C GLU A 463 13.03 42.00 -14.24
N VAL A 464 14.26 42.51 -14.03
CA VAL A 464 14.93 43.53 -14.85
C VAL A 464 16.12 42.93 -15.63
N GLY A 465 16.28 41.61 -15.63
CA GLY A 465 17.30 40.89 -16.40
C GLY A 465 18.69 40.82 -15.76
N ASN A 466 18.86 41.21 -14.49
CA ASN A 466 20.18 41.17 -13.84
C ASN A 466 20.52 39.77 -13.34
N VAL A 467 21.75 39.32 -13.60
CA VAL A 467 22.27 38.01 -13.17
C VAL A 467 22.55 38.01 -11.67
N ARG A 468 21.59 37.50 -10.86
CA ARG A 468 21.73 37.37 -9.40
C ARG A 468 22.29 36.00 -9.01
N ARG A 469 23.18 35.99 -8.01
CA ARG A 469 23.71 34.75 -7.41
C ARG A 469 22.65 34.11 -6.52
N VAL A 470 22.17 32.92 -6.89
CA VAL A 470 21.21 32.16 -6.06
C VAL A 470 21.89 31.70 -4.77
N ALA A 471 21.35 32.09 -3.63
CA ALA A 471 21.83 31.61 -2.34
C ALA A 471 21.43 30.13 -2.14
N ALA A 472 22.39 29.27 -1.81
CA ALA A 472 22.16 27.82 -1.68
C ALA A 472 21.03 27.44 -0.70
N LYS A 473 20.82 28.32 0.28
CA LYS A 473 19.67 28.43 1.18
C LYS A 473 19.60 29.91 1.57
N PRO A 474 18.42 30.48 1.86
CA PRO A 474 18.37 31.61 2.77
C PRO A 474 18.95 31.16 4.13
N ARG A 475 19.79 31.99 4.77
CA ARG A 475 20.27 31.74 6.15
C ARG A 475 19.11 31.80 7.15
N ILE A 476 18.11 32.62 6.83
CA ILE A 476 16.85 32.83 7.54
C ILE A 476 15.86 31.73 7.11
N GLN A 477 15.34 30.91 8.03
CA GLN A 477 14.27 29.94 7.72
C GLN A 477 13.06 30.13 8.64
N ALA A 478 12.46 31.32 8.59
CA ALA A 478 11.26 31.68 9.35
C ALA A 478 10.06 30.73 9.07
N GLU A 479 10.01 30.11 7.89
CA GLU A 479 8.91 29.24 7.41
C GLU A 479 8.81 27.86 8.10
N ARG A 480 9.58 27.56 9.15
CA ARG A 480 9.65 26.21 9.76
C ARG A 480 9.33 26.13 11.24
N SER A 481 8.90 27.24 11.84
CA SER A 481 8.25 27.31 13.15
C SER A 481 6.79 27.71 12.99
N LEU A 482 5.97 27.45 13.99
CA LEU A 482 4.72 28.17 14.18
C LEU A 482 5.00 29.55 14.80
N THR A 483 4.09 30.50 14.62
CA THR A 483 4.09 31.76 15.39
C THR A 483 3.39 31.56 16.74
N LYS A 484 3.43 32.57 17.62
CA LYS A 484 2.74 32.53 18.93
C LYS A 484 1.21 32.44 18.78
N GLU A 485 0.67 33.06 17.74
CA GLU A 485 -0.75 33.07 17.37
C GLU A 485 -1.14 31.71 16.80
N ALA A 486 -0.35 31.18 15.85
CA ALA A 486 -0.58 29.87 15.27
C ALA A 486 -0.44 28.73 16.31
N TRP A 487 0.48 28.87 17.28
CA TRP A 487 0.59 27.96 18.42
C TRP A 487 -0.65 28.02 19.31
N THR A 488 -1.08 29.22 19.70
CA THR A 488 -2.28 29.43 20.53
C THR A 488 -3.54 28.91 19.83
N PHE A 489 -3.69 29.13 18.53
CA PHE A 489 -4.80 28.58 17.73
C PHE A 489 -4.75 27.04 17.69
N ALA A 490 -3.57 26.44 17.52
CA ALA A 490 -3.45 24.98 17.56
C ALA A 490 -3.86 24.42 18.93
N MET A 491 -3.47 25.05 20.05
CA MET A 491 -3.91 24.64 21.38
C MET A 491 -5.44 24.82 21.56
N LYS A 492 -6.03 25.96 21.15
CA LYS A 492 -7.49 26.16 21.10
C LYS A 492 -8.22 25.04 20.35
N VAL A 493 -7.69 24.62 19.19
CA VAL A 493 -8.28 23.49 18.43
C VAL A 493 -8.21 22.20 19.24
N LEU A 494 -7.08 21.92 19.91
CA LEU A 494 -6.94 20.76 20.79
C LEU A 494 -7.88 20.79 22.00
N ASP A 495 -8.09 21.97 22.58
CA ASP A 495 -9.05 22.21 23.68
C ASP A 495 -10.50 21.99 23.25
N SER A 496 -10.81 22.17 21.96
CA SER A 496 -12.14 21.88 21.39
C SER A 496 -12.36 20.40 21.00
N LEU A 497 -11.37 19.51 21.16
CA LEU A 497 -11.54 18.08 20.89
C LEU A 497 -12.21 17.36 22.08
N PRO A 498 -13.09 16.36 21.84
CA PRO A 498 -13.68 15.58 22.92
C PRO A 498 -12.65 14.90 23.81
N ASP A 499 -12.86 14.98 25.12
CA ASP A 499 -12.03 14.34 26.15
C ASP A 499 -11.86 12.85 25.85
N SER A 500 -10.61 12.47 25.65
CA SER A 500 -10.23 11.14 25.18
C SER A 500 -8.73 10.92 25.31
N ASP A 501 -8.30 9.67 25.50
CA ASP A 501 -6.90 9.26 25.63
C ASP A 501 -6.03 9.71 24.44
N SER A 502 -6.65 10.02 23.29
CA SER A 502 -6.00 10.57 22.10
C SER A 502 -5.80 12.09 22.19
N ALA A 503 -6.77 12.84 22.70
CA ALA A 503 -6.64 14.27 22.95
C ALA A 503 -5.65 14.55 24.11
N THR A 504 -5.79 13.85 25.24
CA THR A 504 -4.90 13.96 26.40
C THR A 504 -3.44 13.61 26.05
N ARG A 505 -3.22 12.55 25.27
CA ARG A 505 -1.88 12.19 24.78
C ARG A 505 -1.35 13.23 23.78
N MET A 506 -2.18 13.80 22.91
CA MET A 506 -1.75 14.88 22.01
C MET A 506 -1.38 16.16 22.78
N ARG A 507 -2.13 16.48 23.85
CA ARG A 507 -1.83 17.59 24.78
C ARG A 507 -0.47 17.43 25.42
N PHE A 508 -0.19 16.27 26.01
CA PHE A 508 1.14 15.99 26.53
C PHE A 508 2.22 16.05 25.43
N VAL A 509 2.00 15.42 24.27
CA VAL A 509 2.95 15.42 23.14
C VAL A 509 3.32 16.83 22.68
N LEU A 510 2.33 17.73 22.51
CA LEU A 510 2.57 19.08 22.04
C LEU A 510 3.24 19.94 23.13
N THR A 511 2.71 19.95 24.35
CA THR A 511 3.28 20.72 25.47
C THR A 511 4.69 20.25 25.81
N PHE A 512 4.93 18.95 25.93
CA PHE A 512 6.25 18.42 26.27
C PHE A 512 7.28 18.68 25.16
N ALA A 513 6.91 18.53 23.88
CA ALA A 513 7.79 18.89 22.77
C ALA A 513 8.08 20.40 22.70
N TYR A 514 7.10 21.24 23.04
CA TYR A 514 7.23 22.69 23.10
C TYR A 514 8.08 23.18 24.27
N CYS A 515 8.02 22.54 25.44
CA CYS A 515 8.81 22.95 26.61
C CYS A 515 10.25 22.40 26.61
N THR A 516 10.52 21.28 25.91
CA THR A 516 11.83 20.61 25.94
C THR A 516 12.66 20.78 24.66
N GLY A 517 12.03 21.06 23.50
CA GLY A 517 12.73 21.14 22.22
C GLY A 517 13.30 19.81 21.70
N LEU A 518 12.87 18.67 22.26
CA LEU A 518 13.33 17.34 21.88
C LEU A 518 13.11 17.02 20.38
N ARG A 519 14.00 16.22 19.79
CA ARG A 519 13.81 15.65 18.46
C ARG A 519 12.72 14.57 18.49
N ARG A 520 12.07 14.31 17.35
CA ARG A 520 11.06 13.21 17.22
C ARG A 520 11.53 11.88 17.80
N ALA A 521 12.77 11.48 17.55
CA ALA A 521 13.34 10.24 18.07
C ALA A 521 13.51 10.27 19.60
N GLU A 522 14.00 11.39 20.14
CA GLU A 522 14.23 11.60 21.57
C GLU A 522 12.88 11.64 22.33
N LEU A 523 11.85 12.28 21.77
CA LEU A 523 10.46 12.24 22.31
C LEU A 523 9.91 10.81 22.39
N CYS A 524 10.16 9.99 21.38
CA CYS A 524 9.66 8.62 21.33
C CYS A 524 10.37 7.71 22.35
N GLY A 525 11.68 7.88 22.50
CA GLY A 525 12.55 7.03 23.33
C GLY A 525 12.84 7.56 24.73
N ALA A 526 12.05 8.51 25.24
CA ALA A 526 12.18 9.00 26.61
C ALA A 526 11.32 8.19 27.58
N PHE A 527 11.89 7.85 28.73
CA PHE A 527 11.27 7.11 29.82
C PHE A 527 11.14 7.95 31.09
N THR A 528 10.40 7.48 32.08
CA THR A 528 10.42 8.06 33.44
C THR A 528 11.80 7.95 34.08
N ASP A 529 12.53 6.87 33.79
CA ASP A 529 13.88 6.57 34.31
C ASP A 529 14.96 7.54 33.78
N ASP A 530 14.66 8.27 32.70
CA ASP A 530 15.51 9.34 32.20
C ASP A 530 15.37 10.64 33.02
N VAL A 531 14.37 10.74 33.90
CA VAL A 531 14.27 11.84 34.87
C VAL A 531 15.19 11.56 36.04
N ILE A 532 16.11 12.48 36.32
CA ILE A 532 17.04 12.40 37.45
C ILE A 532 16.97 13.66 38.30
N VAL A 533 17.25 13.53 39.60
CA VAL A 533 17.39 14.67 40.51
C VAL A 533 18.87 15.07 40.62
N ARG A 534 19.15 16.37 40.57
CA ARG A 534 20.49 16.94 40.81
C ARG A 534 20.39 18.23 41.62
N TYR A 535 21.33 18.41 42.55
CA TYR A 535 21.51 19.67 43.27
C TYR A 535 22.03 20.75 42.32
N ALA A 536 21.43 21.94 42.38
CA ALA A 536 21.68 23.07 41.50
C ALA A 536 22.07 24.36 42.27
N GLY A 537 22.65 24.19 43.46
CA GLY A 537 23.08 25.30 44.32
C GLY A 537 22.05 25.67 45.39
N ALA A 538 22.44 26.56 46.30
CA ALA A 538 21.67 26.85 47.52
C ALA A 538 20.31 27.51 47.24
N GLU A 539 20.20 28.31 46.17
CA GLU A 539 18.96 29.03 45.80
C GLU A 539 17.90 28.12 45.17
N LEU A 540 18.31 27.14 44.37
CA LEU A 540 17.42 26.26 43.60
C LEU A 540 17.24 24.87 44.23
N GLY A 541 18.09 24.51 45.20
CA GLY A 541 18.06 23.21 45.86
C GLY A 541 18.26 22.05 44.87
N SER A 542 17.37 21.07 44.93
CA SER A 542 17.39 19.90 44.03
C SER A 542 16.37 20.04 42.90
N ILE A 543 16.85 20.05 41.66
CA ILE A 543 16.03 20.16 40.45
C ILE A 543 15.93 18.83 39.70
N HIS A 544 14.86 18.68 38.92
CA HIS A 544 14.67 17.55 38.03
C HIS A 544 15.26 17.85 36.64
N LEU A 545 16.01 16.90 36.09
CA LEU A 545 16.59 16.96 34.76
C LEU A 545 16.12 15.74 33.95
N LEU A 546 15.69 15.95 32.71
CA LEU A 546 15.56 14.87 31.74
C LEU A 546 16.91 14.63 31.07
N ARG A 547 17.45 13.43 31.22
CA ARG A 547 18.63 12.91 30.53
C ARG A 547 18.26 12.52 29.09
N VAL A 548 19.06 12.92 28.11
CA VAL A 548 18.74 12.74 26.68
C VAL A 548 19.97 12.34 25.88
N VAL A 549 20.00 11.11 25.38
CA VAL A 549 21.02 10.64 24.43
C VAL A 549 20.63 11.06 23.01
N GLY A 550 21.38 12.01 22.45
CA GLY A 550 21.16 12.57 21.12
C GLY A 550 21.84 11.80 19.98
N LYS A 551 21.85 12.43 18.79
CA LYS A 551 22.55 11.89 17.60
C LYS A 551 24.06 11.74 17.92
N GLY A 552 24.62 10.56 17.65
CA GLY A 552 26.04 10.28 17.87
C GLY A 552 26.38 10.02 19.33
N ALA A 553 25.46 9.41 20.09
CA ALA A 553 25.61 9.03 21.51
C ALA A 553 25.91 10.19 22.49
N LYS A 554 25.78 11.45 22.03
CA LYS A 554 26.00 12.63 22.89
C LYS A 554 24.85 12.81 23.88
N GLU A 555 25.15 12.63 25.17
CA GLU A 555 24.22 12.93 26.25
C GLU A 555 24.06 14.44 26.47
N ARG A 556 22.88 14.86 26.92
CA ARG A 556 22.60 16.20 27.46
C ARG A 556 21.49 16.12 28.50
N PHE A 557 21.38 17.16 29.32
CA PHE A 557 20.35 17.29 30.35
C PHE A 557 19.43 18.47 30.04
N ILE A 558 18.12 18.27 30.21
CA ILE A 558 17.08 19.28 29.99
C ILE A 558 16.37 19.54 31.33
N PRO A 559 16.52 20.73 31.95
CA PRO A 559 15.79 21.08 33.17
C PRO A 559 14.28 20.98 33.01
N LEU A 560 13.63 20.22 33.90
CA LEU A 560 12.18 20.10 33.98
C LEU A 560 11.66 21.09 35.04
N VAL A 561 11.26 22.27 34.59
CA VAL A 561 10.64 23.30 35.45
C VAL A 561 9.30 22.82 36.02
N PRO A 562 8.81 23.36 37.16
CA PRO A 562 7.62 22.84 37.84
C PRO A 562 6.37 22.67 36.97
N ALA A 563 6.10 23.59 36.04
CA ALA A 563 4.97 23.48 35.11
C ALA A 563 5.08 22.28 34.14
N VAL A 564 6.30 21.86 33.79
CA VAL A 564 6.55 20.68 32.94
C VAL A 564 6.43 19.40 33.76
N LEU A 565 6.89 19.40 35.01
CA LEU A 565 6.68 18.30 35.95
C LEU A 565 5.20 18.10 36.26
N GLN A 566 4.43 19.18 36.46
CA GLN A 566 2.98 19.13 36.64
C GLN A 566 2.29 18.51 35.41
N ALA A 567 2.55 19.03 34.20
CA ALA A 567 1.95 18.51 32.97
C ALA A 567 2.36 17.06 32.65
N LEU A 568 3.54 16.61 33.11
CA LEU A 568 3.97 15.22 33.07
C LEU A 568 3.20 14.36 34.09
N GLY A 569 3.08 14.84 35.34
CA GLY A 569 2.38 14.13 36.42
C GLY A 569 0.89 13.98 36.19
N ASP A 570 0.20 15.03 35.73
CA ASP A 570 -1.21 14.99 35.32
C ASP A 570 -1.42 13.89 34.25
N TYR A 571 -0.53 13.83 33.26
CA TYR A 571 -0.61 12.85 32.18
C TYR A 571 -0.19 11.42 32.61
N LEU A 572 0.73 11.25 33.56
CA LEU A 572 1.02 9.96 34.20
C LEU A 572 -0.21 9.44 34.97
N GLU A 573 -0.89 10.31 35.70
CA GLU A 573 -2.10 9.99 36.46
C GLU A 573 -3.24 9.54 35.52
N THR A 574 -3.46 10.21 34.38
CA THR A 574 -4.43 9.74 33.36
C THR A 574 -4.09 8.37 32.75
N ARG A 575 -2.87 7.86 32.95
CA ARG A 575 -2.43 6.51 32.54
C ARG A 575 -2.43 5.50 33.70
N GLY A 576 -2.85 5.89 34.91
CA GLY A 576 -2.84 5.03 36.08
C GLY A 576 -1.43 4.75 36.62
N PHE A 577 -0.55 5.76 36.58
CA PHE A 577 0.77 5.78 37.21
C PHE A 577 0.83 6.91 38.27
N PRO A 578 1.80 6.88 39.20
CA PRO A 578 2.06 8.01 40.11
C PRO A 578 2.35 9.32 39.36
N ARG A 579 1.97 10.45 39.97
CA ARG A 579 2.25 11.80 39.43
C ARG A 579 3.75 12.14 39.43
N ASP A 580 4.53 11.52 40.31
CA ASP A 580 5.99 11.60 40.32
C ASP A 580 6.57 10.58 39.31
N PRO A 581 7.32 11.01 38.27
CA PRO A 581 7.99 10.07 37.37
C PRO A 581 8.99 9.15 38.09
N LEU A 582 9.62 9.58 39.18
CA LEU A 582 10.61 8.78 39.92
C LEU A 582 9.97 7.63 40.71
N ALA A 583 8.66 7.73 40.99
CA ALA A 583 7.86 6.68 41.63
C ALA A 583 7.22 5.72 40.61
N CYS A 584 7.40 5.93 39.30
CA CYS A 584 6.86 5.05 38.27
C CYS A 584 7.67 3.75 38.12
N PRO A 585 7.06 2.64 37.64
CA PRO A 585 7.79 1.41 37.35
C PRO A 585 8.87 1.61 36.28
N VAL A 586 10.02 0.94 36.46
CA VAL A 586 11.14 0.99 35.51
C VAL A 586 10.71 0.54 34.11
N GLY A 587 11.12 1.29 33.10
CA GLY A 587 10.72 1.09 31.70
C GLY A 587 9.42 1.79 31.30
N THR A 588 8.83 2.63 32.17
CA THR A 588 7.61 3.39 31.83
C THR A 588 7.91 4.47 30.78
N ALA A 589 7.58 4.18 29.53
CA ALA A 589 7.74 5.13 28.42
C ALA A 589 6.88 6.40 28.63
N LEU A 590 7.42 7.58 28.33
CA LEU A 590 6.66 8.83 28.40
C LEU A 590 5.55 8.85 27.36
N ILE A 591 5.86 8.54 26.09
CA ILE A 591 4.84 8.39 25.04
C ILE A 591 4.75 6.90 24.67
N PRO A 592 3.83 6.12 25.27
CA PRO A 592 3.70 4.70 24.99
C PRO A 592 3.07 4.49 23.61
N ALA A 593 3.36 3.33 23.04
CA ALA A 593 2.70 2.84 21.84
C ALA A 593 1.18 2.77 22.02
N LEU A 594 0.47 2.69 20.89
CA LEU A 594 -0.94 2.31 20.88
C LEU A 594 -0.99 0.79 20.73
N PRO A 595 -1.65 0.05 21.65
CA PRO A 595 -1.96 -1.36 21.43
C PRO A 595 -2.67 -1.56 20.10
N ASP A 596 -2.37 -2.66 19.40
CA ASP A 596 -2.92 -2.88 18.08
C ASP A 596 -4.37 -3.42 18.13
N LYS A 597 -5.04 -3.52 16.97
CA LYS A 597 -6.44 -3.97 16.92
C LYS A 597 -6.61 -5.46 17.29
N GLN A 598 -5.59 -6.27 17.09
CA GLN A 598 -5.59 -7.69 17.44
C GLN A 598 -5.39 -7.85 18.95
N ASP A 599 -4.47 -7.09 19.57
CA ASP A 599 -4.27 -7.04 21.02
C ASP A 599 -5.53 -6.54 21.75
N ILE A 600 -6.09 -5.41 21.32
CA ILE A 600 -7.34 -4.87 21.88
C ILE A 600 -8.49 -5.87 21.71
N GLY A 601 -8.54 -6.57 20.56
CA GLY A 601 -9.51 -7.62 20.30
C GLY A 601 -9.31 -8.88 21.16
N ARG A 602 -8.05 -9.23 21.49
CA ARG A 602 -7.70 -10.34 22.38
C ARG A 602 -8.10 -10.03 23.82
N VAL A 603 -7.61 -8.92 24.38
CA VAL A 603 -7.88 -8.53 25.77
C VAL A 603 -9.38 -8.35 26.04
N ARG A 604 -10.15 -7.81 25.09
CA ARG A 604 -11.62 -7.73 25.23
C ARG A 604 -12.32 -9.09 25.26
N ARG A 605 -11.81 -10.10 24.55
CA ARG A 605 -12.35 -11.47 24.63
C ARG A 605 -11.97 -12.14 25.93
N GLU A 606 -10.70 -12.03 26.34
CA GLU A 606 -10.21 -12.61 27.58
C GLU A 606 -10.92 -12.04 28.82
N ALA A 607 -11.02 -10.71 28.93
CA ALA A 607 -11.74 -10.07 30.03
C ALA A 607 -13.23 -10.46 30.03
N GLY A 608 -13.86 -10.50 28.86
CA GLY A 608 -15.25 -10.99 28.71
C GLY A 608 -15.45 -12.47 29.05
N GLN A 609 -14.41 -13.30 28.93
CA GLN A 609 -14.43 -14.72 29.35
C GLN A 609 -14.24 -14.89 30.86
N ARG A 610 -13.51 -13.98 31.52
CA ARG A 610 -13.24 -14.00 32.97
C ARG A 610 -14.25 -13.20 33.81
N GLY A 611 -15.09 -12.37 33.17
CA GLY A 611 -15.97 -11.41 33.86
C GLY A 611 -15.26 -10.14 34.34
N GLU A 612 -14.07 -9.86 33.83
CA GLU A 612 -13.25 -8.69 34.18
C GLU A 612 -13.70 -7.43 33.43
N ASP A 613 -13.53 -6.24 34.04
CA ASP A 613 -13.72 -4.99 33.30
C ASP A 613 -12.65 -4.84 32.20
N CYS A 614 -13.11 -4.87 30.95
CA CYS A 614 -12.32 -4.62 29.77
C CYS A 614 -11.53 -3.31 29.82
N ARG A 615 -12.00 -2.27 30.53
CA ARG A 615 -11.26 -1.01 30.70
C ARG A 615 -10.00 -1.21 31.55
N VAL A 616 -10.11 -1.93 32.67
CA VAL A 616 -8.98 -2.25 33.56
C VAL A 616 -7.96 -3.13 32.84
N ALA A 617 -8.42 -4.16 32.12
CA ALA A 617 -7.55 -5.04 31.36
C ALA A 617 -6.82 -4.32 30.21
N LEU A 618 -7.51 -3.41 29.50
CA LEU A 618 -6.87 -2.58 28.45
C LEU A 618 -5.92 -1.52 29.04
N ALA A 619 -6.19 -0.98 30.22
CA ALA A 619 -5.27 -0.10 30.93
C ALA A 619 -4.01 -0.85 31.40
N ALA A 620 -4.13 -2.09 31.88
CA ALA A 620 -2.98 -2.94 32.20
C ALA A 620 -2.09 -3.19 30.98
N LEU A 621 -2.68 -3.55 29.83
CA LEU A 621 -1.96 -3.68 28.55
C LEU A 621 -1.28 -2.36 28.14
N ALA A 622 -1.97 -1.22 28.27
CA ALA A 622 -1.42 0.10 27.92
C ALA A 622 -0.26 0.55 28.84
N ARG A 623 -0.21 0.07 30.09
CA ARG A 623 0.93 0.29 31.01
C ARG A 623 2.13 -0.60 30.69
N GLN A 624 1.92 -1.74 30.03
CA GLN A 624 2.99 -2.63 29.52
C GLN A 624 3.50 -2.23 28.12
N ALA A 625 2.88 -1.22 27.48
CA ALA A 625 3.24 -0.80 26.13
C ALA A 625 4.55 0.00 26.11
N GLY A 626 5.56 -0.52 25.39
CA GLY A 626 6.82 0.18 25.14
C GLY A 626 6.69 1.48 24.34
N PRO A 627 7.81 2.16 24.04
CA PRO A 627 7.82 3.48 23.40
C PRO A 627 7.11 3.53 22.04
N ILE A 628 6.46 4.65 21.74
CA ILE A 628 5.77 4.85 20.46
C ILE A 628 6.75 4.83 19.28
N HIS A 629 6.44 4.09 18.21
CA HIS A 629 7.28 4.13 17.01
C HIS A 629 7.24 5.53 16.36
N GLN A 630 8.39 6.03 15.91
CA GLN A 630 8.55 7.42 15.45
C GLN A 630 7.59 7.82 14.31
N ASP A 631 7.22 6.89 13.44
CA ASP A 631 6.29 7.15 12.34
C ASP A 631 4.82 7.13 12.78
N LEU A 632 4.50 6.48 13.91
CA LEU A 632 3.17 6.60 14.53
C LEU A 632 3.02 7.98 15.18
N LEU A 633 4.04 8.46 15.90
CA LEU A 633 4.07 9.83 16.42
C LEU A 633 3.98 10.87 15.28
N TYR A 634 4.73 10.67 14.19
CA TYR A 634 4.65 11.53 13.00
C TYR A 634 3.24 11.56 12.40
N ARG A 635 2.60 10.40 12.22
CA ARG A 635 1.23 10.31 11.69
C ARG A 635 0.20 10.92 12.64
N ALA A 636 0.37 10.77 13.95
CA ALA A 636 -0.50 11.38 14.95
C ALA A 636 -0.43 12.92 14.89
N VAL A 637 0.78 13.48 14.90
CA VAL A 637 0.99 14.93 14.77
C VAL A 637 0.49 15.46 13.42
N LYS A 638 0.77 14.78 12.29
CA LYS A 638 0.21 15.18 10.99
C LYS A 638 -1.32 15.11 10.95
N ARG A 639 -1.95 14.12 11.59
CA ARG A 639 -3.42 14.01 11.67
C ARG A 639 -4.02 15.15 12.51
N PHE A 640 -3.39 15.49 13.64
CA PHE A 640 -3.80 16.62 14.46
C PHE A 640 -3.69 17.94 13.68
N PHE A 641 -2.54 18.23 13.07
CA PHE A 641 -2.40 19.47 12.30
C PHE A 641 -3.24 19.52 11.01
N ALA A 642 -3.65 18.38 10.45
CA ALA A 642 -4.69 18.34 9.41
C ALA A 642 -6.07 18.75 9.94
N ALA A 643 -6.43 18.37 11.18
CA ALA A 643 -7.65 18.85 11.84
C ALA A 643 -7.55 20.36 12.17
N ALA A 644 -6.39 20.84 12.63
CA ALA A 644 -6.13 22.27 12.84
C ALA A 644 -6.17 23.08 11.52
N THR A 645 -5.68 22.51 10.41
CA THR A 645 -5.84 23.08 9.06
C THR A 645 -7.33 23.20 8.71
N ALA A 646 -8.11 22.13 8.92
CA ALA A 646 -9.54 22.13 8.64
C ALA A 646 -10.33 23.08 9.56
N ALA A 647 -9.87 23.35 10.78
CA ALA A 647 -10.45 24.36 11.68
C ALA A 647 -10.09 25.78 11.22
N ALA A 648 -8.81 26.04 10.93
CA ALA A 648 -8.35 27.31 10.39
C ALA A 648 -9.09 27.70 9.10
N LEU A 649 -9.34 26.75 8.18
CA LEU A 649 -10.13 26.99 6.96
C LEU A 649 -11.63 27.27 7.21
N ARG A 650 -12.18 26.96 8.39
CA ARG A 650 -13.56 27.34 8.77
C ARG A 650 -13.62 28.70 9.49
N GLU A 651 -12.52 29.11 10.11
CA GLU A 651 -12.37 30.38 10.82
C GLU A 651 -11.62 31.44 9.97
N ASP A 652 -11.51 31.20 8.65
CA ASP A 652 -10.72 31.98 7.65
C ASP A 652 -9.33 32.42 8.12
N SER A 653 -8.67 31.55 8.89
CA SER A 653 -7.43 31.87 9.59
C SER A 653 -6.20 31.67 8.68
N PRO A 654 -5.28 32.64 8.60
CA PRO A 654 -4.08 32.56 7.76
C PRO A 654 -3.14 31.40 8.17
N HIS A 655 -3.31 30.85 9.37
CA HIS A 655 -2.53 29.72 9.88
C HIS A 655 -2.78 28.39 9.13
N ALA A 656 -3.87 28.27 8.35
CA ALA A 656 -4.19 27.07 7.58
C ALA A 656 -3.03 26.56 6.71
N ARG A 657 -2.36 27.48 5.98
CA ARG A 657 -1.20 27.14 5.14
C ARG A 657 -0.05 26.58 5.97
N ALA A 658 0.26 27.19 7.12
CA ALA A 658 1.30 26.72 8.03
C ALA A 658 0.99 25.31 8.58
N PHE A 659 -0.21 25.11 9.13
CA PHE A 659 -0.63 23.82 9.68
C PHE A 659 -0.56 22.67 8.66
N SER A 660 -0.88 22.93 7.40
CA SER A 660 -0.76 21.93 6.32
C SER A 660 0.67 21.37 6.19
N ALA A 661 1.69 22.22 6.42
CA ALA A 661 3.11 21.91 6.30
C ALA A 661 3.75 21.34 7.58
N VAL A 662 3.21 21.67 8.78
CA VAL A 662 3.77 21.27 10.09
C VAL A 662 4.18 19.81 10.15
N SER A 663 5.32 19.54 10.78
CA SER A 663 5.81 18.20 11.12
C SER A 663 6.29 18.16 12.58
N PRO A 664 6.55 16.99 13.19
CA PRO A 664 7.11 16.93 14.55
C PRO A 664 8.40 17.73 14.77
N HIS A 665 9.18 17.99 13.71
CA HIS A 665 10.39 18.80 13.83
C HIS A 665 10.10 20.31 13.93
N TRP A 666 8.94 20.76 13.42
CA TRP A 666 8.50 22.15 13.59
C TRP A 666 8.17 22.48 15.05
N LEU A 667 7.74 21.52 15.87
CA LEU A 667 7.48 21.74 17.31
C LEU A 667 8.76 22.22 18.01
N ARG A 668 9.89 21.56 17.73
CA ARG A 668 11.23 21.95 18.17
C ARG A 668 11.69 23.29 17.59
N HIS A 669 11.47 23.54 16.30
CA HIS A 669 11.78 24.84 15.71
C HIS A 669 10.97 25.97 16.37
N THR A 670 9.70 25.70 16.71
CA THR A 670 8.81 26.62 17.43
C THR A 670 9.32 26.89 18.84
N PHE A 671 9.69 25.85 19.61
CA PHE A 671 10.34 26.01 20.91
C PHE A 671 11.56 26.95 20.82
N VAL A 672 12.53 26.64 19.94
CA VAL A 672 13.78 27.43 19.90
C VAL A 672 13.52 28.87 19.46
N SER A 673 12.66 29.07 18.45
CA SER A 673 12.26 30.41 17.99
C SER A 673 11.56 31.22 19.09
N HIS A 674 10.61 30.60 19.81
CA HIS A 674 9.89 31.26 20.90
C HIS A 674 10.78 31.49 22.12
N ALA A 675 11.66 30.54 22.48
CA ALA A 675 12.58 30.68 23.60
C ALA A 675 13.50 31.90 23.41
N ILE A 676 14.13 32.03 22.24
CA ILE A 676 14.98 33.19 21.89
C ILE A 676 14.14 34.48 21.88
N ALA A 677 12.93 34.45 21.28
CA ALA A 677 12.04 35.61 21.26
C ALA A 677 11.53 36.07 22.64
N ASN A 678 11.58 35.20 23.65
CA ASN A 678 11.22 35.51 25.05
C ASN A 678 12.47 35.55 25.97
N GLY A 679 13.66 35.83 25.42
CA GLY A 679 14.86 36.17 26.18
C GLY A 679 15.76 35.01 26.62
N MET A 680 15.48 33.76 26.21
CA MET A 680 16.43 32.66 26.45
C MET A 680 17.71 32.87 25.63
N SER A 681 18.87 32.76 26.28
CA SER A 681 20.17 32.90 25.61
C SER A 681 20.34 31.87 24.48
N LEU A 682 21.08 32.27 23.44
CA LEU A 682 21.36 31.41 22.29
C LEU A 682 22.07 30.10 22.68
N GLU A 683 22.88 30.14 23.75
CA GLU A 683 23.52 28.97 24.35
C GLU A 683 22.52 28.05 25.06
N SER A 684 21.67 28.56 25.94
CA SER A 684 20.64 27.74 26.61
C SER A 684 19.71 27.10 25.58
N ALA A 685 19.30 27.86 24.55
CA ALA A 685 18.49 27.35 23.45
C ALA A 685 19.24 26.30 22.60
N ARG A 686 20.55 26.49 22.32
CA ARG A 686 21.43 25.49 21.69
C ARG A 686 21.52 24.21 22.54
N ASN A 687 21.59 24.34 23.87
CA ASN A 687 21.83 23.25 24.80
C ASN A 687 20.57 22.39 25.01
N PHE A 688 19.39 23.00 25.24
CA PHE A 688 18.10 22.27 25.25
C PHE A 688 17.91 21.48 23.93
N ALA A 689 18.17 22.16 22.80
CA ALA A 689 18.12 21.52 21.49
C ALA A 689 19.21 20.44 21.30
N GLY A 690 20.40 20.60 21.88
CA GLY A 690 21.58 19.82 21.54
C GLY A 690 21.97 19.99 20.08
N HIS A 691 22.28 21.22 19.64
CA HIS A 691 22.88 21.49 18.33
C HIS A 691 24.42 21.50 18.42
N ASP A 692 25.08 20.85 17.46
CA ASP A 692 26.56 20.78 17.41
C ASP A 692 27.25 22.10 17.05
N SER A 693 26.52 23.10 16.53
CA SER A 693 27.02 24.45 16.25
C SER A 693 25.93 25.51 16.46
N LEU A 694 26.36 26.70 16.89
CA LEU A 694 25.53 27.91 16.97
C LEU A 694 24.94 28.31 15.61
N ASP A 695 25.59 27.97 14.48
CA ASP A 695 25.04 28.16 13.12
C ASP A 695 23.71 27.40 12.88
N THR A 696 23.41 26.37 13.68
CA THR A 696 22.12 25.66 13.60
C THR A 696 21.03 26.35 14.43
N THR A 697 21.42 27.30 15.28
CA THR A 697 20.53 28.09 16.14
C THR A 697 20.37 29.54 15.65
N SER A 698 21.32 30.10 14.90
CA SER A 698 21.16 31.42 14.25
C SER A 698 20.19 31.42 13.05
N ILE A 699 19.68 30.26 12.64
CA ILE A 699 18.69 30.10 11.55
C ILE A 699 17.28 30.61 11.95
N TYR A 700 16.97 30.71 13.25
CA TYR A 700 15.69 31.21 13.80
C TYR A 700 15.58 32.74 13.73
N ALA A 701 15.83 33.28 12.55
CA ALA A 701 16.40 34.60 12.44
C ALA A 701 15.42 35.76 12.62
N THR A 702 14.09 35.58 12.71
CA THR A 702 13.17 36.72 12.90
C THR A 702 13.39 37.42 14.25
N ALA A 703 13.61 36.66 15.33
CA ALA A 703 13.95 37.22 16.64
C ALA A 703 15.39 37.75 16.68
N GLU A 704 16.32 37.06 16.01
CA GLU A 704 17.73 37.47 15.92
C GLU A 704 17.89 38.78 15.12
N ILE A 705 17.20 38.94 13.98
CA ILE A 705 17.19 40.18 13.18
C ILE A 705 16.55 41.31 13.97
N ALA A 706 15.44 41.05 14.67
CA ALA A 706 14.82 42.06 15.54
C ALA A 706 15.72 42.41 16.75
N ARG A 707 16.64 41.54 17.18
CA ARG A 707 17.68 41.89 18.16
C ARG A 707 18.80 42.69 17.49
N GLN A 708 19.39 42.19 16.41
CA GLN A 708 20.46 42.84 15.64
C GLN A 708 20.07 44.24 15.14
N TYR A 709 18.81 44.46 14.76
CA TYR A 709 18.30 45.79 14.41
C TYR A 709 18.37 46.74 15.61
N ARG A 710 17.85 46.33 16.78
CA ARG A 710 17.89 47.15 18.01
C ARG A 710 19.31 47.33 18.55
N GLU A 711 20.15 46.29 18.47
CA GLU A 711 21.57 46.35 18.84
C GLU A 711 22.34 47.32 17.92
N ALA A 712 22.01 47.36 16.62
CA ALA A 712 22.59 48.32 15.67
C ALA A 712 22.01 49.73 15.83
N GLU A 713 20.72 49.87 16.12
CA GLU A 713 20.04 51.14 16.39
C GLU A 713 20.59 51.80 17.67
N GLU A 714 20.74 51.04 18.76
CA GLU A 714 21.35 51.49 20.01
C GLU A 714 22.86 51.76 19.88
N PHE A 715 23.58 50.97 19.08
CA PHE A 715 24.98 51.29 18.75
C PHE A 715 25.10 52.58 17.94
N LEU A 716 24.26 52.77 16.92
CA LEU A 716 24.28 53.96 16.07
C LEU A 716 23.79 55.21 16.81
N SER A 717 22.86 55.10 17.77
CA SER A 717 22.50 56.26 18.61
C SER A 717 23.68 56.69 19.48
N ARG A 718 24.31 55.74 20.19
CA ARG A 718 25.48 55.96 21.06
C ARG A 718 26.79 56.35 20.34
N VAL A 719 26.78 56.40 19.01
CA VAL A 719 27.91 56.84 18.16
C VAL A 719 27.63 58.21 17.51
N ASN A 720 26.39 58.70 17.61
CA ASN A 720 25.98 60.05 17.19
C ASN A 720 25.69 60.98 18.38
N GLU A 721 25.95 60.51 19.61
CA GLU A 721 26.03 61.29 20.87
C GLU A 721 27.49 61.58 21.24
#